data_AF-A0A8H5C8Z2-F1
#
_entry.id   AF-A0A8H5C8Z2-F1
#
_cell.length_a   1.000
_cell.length_b   1.000
_cell.length_c   1.000
_cell.angle_alpha   90.00
_cell.angle_beta   90.00
_cell.angle_gamma   90.00
#
_symmetry.space_group_name_H-M   'P 1'
#
loop_
_entity.id
_entity.type
_entity.pdbx_description
1 polymer ?
#
loop_
_entity_poly.entity_id
_entity_poly.type
_entity_poly.pdbx_seq_one_letter_code
_entity_poly.pdbx_strand_id
1 'polypeptide(L)'
;MNSNNRYIQMGDNILVRNINESSEIQKWINAPDSSMNFIAAYDKIAEGTGEWLLQDSRFVEWKGKGGLLWLQGKAGSGKTFLLTKAIASLKAENHDVLYFYFDTRDHSKAKMTYRGILASLMLDTGLQFNSAQLKSLYERYNSGRDQMPADAMKSTLLDLLKQGSSSIYIFMDAFDECKIQDQCLVADFIQQLLGLGINIHIFVSCRYPANHIGMNAGTYEISLNTEVVEGDIEIYIQQSLQSRELFVKIREEVTEALLHGSHGQIRWVDCQIQYFHQLGSWRAIRKALKSLPKTLEETYEQALSAIKREHKDDAQAILKWLLFGYDELTMKMLPEIFRIDFEQQSLDDPEPIQGHELCNIISSTLVVVQQVTRYSYLTHPNNQQEDILQLGHPSVKEYIVSEEIKESSAKLFQINDQLAHEFIAQCCLIYLVVCGSDGHIDWELFPLANYAVNRWTEHVRNLQQLGDPVKCLSLHLLTDTNTSCLTWMDLIPYFRGAAAGSALPFYYASMVNLPNMILLMIENGEDVNAQGGKYGTALQAASLRVNVDIVKLLLENGADVNAQGGVFGTALQAASWEGNVDIVKLLLENGADVNAQGGVYGNALQAALFEGEVDIVKLLLENGADVNAQGGLYGNALQAASYRGEVDIVKLLLENGADVNAQGGEYGNALQAASSIGYVDIVKLLLENGADVNAQGGLYGNAFQAASCEGEVDIVKLLLENGADVNAQGGVYGNALQGASYNRRVDMVKLLLENGADVNAQGGVFGNALQGASFGGAVDIVKFLLENRAKVNVEGGKYGTALQAASIAPIDWDPRCDYVKLVEMLLDNGADINSRGGQYGSPIQAAAIRGTQEIYHLLIEKGVTPIDPIFTIFQRDPRIPIPLMDNEPADHQIYCPLFWNM
;
A
#
# COMPACT_ATOMS: atom_id res chain seq x y z
N MET A 1 -21.41 -16.58 32.67
CA MET A 1 -21.63 -15.37 33.49
C MET A 1 -20.40 -14.50 33.36
N ASN A 2 -20.61 -13.28 32.86
CA ASN A 2 -19.60 -12.35 32.36
C ASN A 2 -18.67 -11.79 33.45
N SER A 3 -17.36 -11.84 33.21
CA SER A 3 -16.35 -11.04 33.94
C SER A 3 -15.47 -10.15 33.05
N ASN A 4 -15.76 -10.01 31.74
CA ASN A 4 -15.03 -9.11 30.84
C ASN A 4 -15.57 -7.66 30.79
N ASN A 5 -16.36 -7.22 31.77
CA ASN A 5 -16.99 -5.88 31.75
C ASN A 5 -16.62 -5.02 32.97
N ARG A 6 -15.33 -4.74 33.17
CA ARG A 6 -14.87 -3.67 34.08
C ARG A 6 -13.57 -3.01 33.63
N TYR A 7 -13.55 -2.36 32.47
CA TYR A 7 -12.59 -1.28 32.16
C TYR A 7 -13.15 -0.37 31.06
N ILE A 8 -14.33 0.24 31.28
CA ILE A 8 -14.76 1.41 30.49
C ILE A 8 -15.47 2.37 31.44
N GLN A 9 -14.76 3.40 31.89
CA GLN A 9 -15.31 4.75 32.07
C GLN A 9 -14.19 5.76 32.35
N MET A 10 -14.14 6.79 31.50
CA MET A 10 -13.31 8.02 31.48
C MET A 10 -12.00 7.96 30.66
N GLY A 11 -12.09 8.39 29.39
CA GLY A 11 -10.91 8.74 28.56
C GLY A 11 -11.07 8.76 27.01
N ASP A 12 -12.25 9.05 26.45
CA ASP A 12 -12.62 8.72 25.06
C ASP A 12 -12.14 9.68 23.92
N ASN A 13 -10.91 10.20 23.95
CA ASN A 13 -10.34 10.83 22.74
C ASN A 13 -8.84 10.58 22.50
N ILE A 14 -8.13 10.01 23.48
CA ILE A 14 -6.69 9.66 23.36
C ILE A 14 -6.51 8.17 23.05
N LEU A 15 -7.43 7.31 23.51
CA LEU A 15 -7.43 5.87 23.22
C LEU A 15 -7.72 5.53 21.76
N VAL A 16 -8.56 6.32 21.07
CA VAL A 16 -8.90 6.09 19.65
C VAL A 16 -7.73 6.45 18.72
N ARG A 17 -6.90 7.45 19.06
CA ARG A 17 -5.67 7.78 18.31
C ARG A 17 -4.58 6.72 18.47
N ASN A 18 -4.36 6.22 19.69
CA ASN A 18 -3.35 5.17 19.93
C ASN A 18 -3.69 3.83 19.26
N ILE A 19 -4.98 3.49 19.12
CA ILE A 19 -5.42 2.27 18.42
C ILE A 19 -5.26 2.41 16.90
N ASN A 20 -5.56 3.58 16.32
CA ASN A 20 -5.37 3.83 14.89
C ASN A 20 -3.88 3.96 14.50
N GLU A 21 -3.05 4.60 15.32
CA GLU A 21 -1.62 4.78 15.04
C GLU A 21 -0.82 3.47 15.16
N SER A 22 -1.17 2.57 16.10
CA SER A 22 -0.57 1.24 16.19
C SER A 22 -0.89 0.36 14.97
N SER A 23 -2.05 0.58 14.35
CA SER A 23 -2.48 -0.14 13.14
C SER A 23 -1.66 0.28 11.91
N GLU A 24 -1.33 1.56 11.77
CA GLU A 24 -0.51 2.06 10.65
C GLU A 24 0.96 1.59 10.74
N ILE A 25 1.55 1.57 11.94
CA ILE A 25 2.90 1.01 12.15
C ILE A 25 2.91 -0.49 11.86
N GLN A 26 1.86 -1.22 12.27
CA GLN A 26 1.73 -2.65 11.99
C GLN A 26 1.61 -2.93 10.48
N LYS A 27 0.82 -2.13 9.75
CA LYS A 27 0.72 -2.22 8.28
C LYS A 27 2.05 -1.90 7.60
N TRP A 28 2.74 -0.86 8.05
CA TRP A 28 4.02 -0.45 7.49
C TRP A 28 5.11 -1.51 7.65
N ILE A 29 5.26 -2.07 8.86
CA ILE A 29 6.22 -3.15 9.13
C ILE A 29 5.84 -4.42 8.34
N ASN A 30 4.56 -4.57 7.99
CA ASN A 30 4.01 -5.74 7.31
C ASN A 30 4.32 -7.03 8.08
N ALA A 31 4.19 -6.97 9.42
CA ALA A 31 4.49 -8.08 10.31
C ALA A 31 3.42 -9.17 10.22
N PRO A 32 3.79 -10.45 9.98
CA PRO A 32 2.83 -11.53 10.04
C PRO A 32 2.34 -11.78 11.47
N ASP A 33 1.03 -12.07 11.61
CA ASP A 33 0.42 -12.31 12.92
C ASP A 33 0.59 -13.76 13.39
N SER A 34 1.57 -13.99 14.27
CA SER A 34 1.84 -15.30 14.89
C SER A 34 0.88 -15.65 16.05
N SER A 35 0.07 -14.71 16.53
CA SER A 35 -0.87 -14.94 17.65
C SER A 35 -2.00 -15.89 17.26
N MET A 36 -2.44 -15.84 16.00
CA MET A 36 -3.47 -16.73 15.47
C MET A 36 -3.02 -18.20 15.48
N ASN A 37 -1.75 -18.47 15.17
CA ASN A 37 -1.18 -19.82 15.25
C ASN A 37 -1.11 -20.30 16.70
N PHE A 38 -0.69 -19.43 17.62
CA PHE A 38 -0.66 -19.72 19.05
C PHE A 38 -2.05 -20.09 19.56
N ILE A 39 -3.07 -19.27 19.31
CA ILE A 39 -4.45 -19.51 19.77
C ILE A 39 -4.98 -20.82 19.17
N ALA A 40 -4.83 -21.01 17.86
CA ALA A 40 -5.31 -22.21 17.17
C ALA A 40 -4.65 -23.51 17.67
N ALA A 41 -3.38 -23.45 18.09
CA ALA A 41 -2.68 -24.57 18.71
C ALA A 41 -3.13 -24.75 20.18
N TYR A 42 -3.19 -23.66 20.95
CA TYR A 42 -3.52 -23.67 22.37
C TYR A 42 -4.91 -24.23 22.65
N ASP A 43 -5.91 -23.82 21.87
CA ASP A 43 -7.31 -24.29 22.02
C ASP A 43 -7.48 -25.80 21.78
N LYS A 44 -6.49 -26.45 21.14
CA LYS A 44 -6.49 -27.89 20.86
C LYS A 44 -5.72 -28.71 21.90
N ILE A 45 -4.98 -28.07 22.81
CA ILE A 45 -4.17 -28.75 23.81
C ILE A 45 -5.08 -29.30 24.92
N ALA A 46 -5.03 -30.62 25.11
CA ALA A 46 -5.72 -31.33 26.18
C ALA A 46 -5.04 -31.11 27.54
N GLU A 47 -5.82 -31.16 28.63
CA GLU A 47 -5.27 -31.10 29.99
C GLU A 47 -4.28 -32.25 30.22
N GLY A 48 -3.10 -31.94 30.77
CA GLY A 48 -2.01 -32.91 30.95
C GLY A 48 -1.08 -33.10 29.75
N THR A 49 -1.42 -32.60 28.56
CA THR A 49 -0.55 -32.70 27.36
C THR A 49 0.71 -31.86 27.53
N GLY A 50 1.87 -32.46 27.26
CA GLY A 50 3.17 -31.77 27.26
C GLY A 50 3.74 -31.45 28.65
N GLU A 51 3.13 -31.94 29.73
CA GLU A 51 3.64 -31.74 31.10
C GLU A 51 5.02 -32.37 31.31
N TRP A 52 5.29 -33.49 30.63
CA TRP A 52 6.59 -34.16 30.68
C TRP A 52 7.72 -33.25 30.18
N LEU A 53 7.47 -32.40 29.17
CA LEU A 53 8.47 -31.48 28.62
C LEU A 53 8.88 -30.45 29.67
N LEU A 54 7.91 -29.91 30.41
CA LEU A 54 8.15 -28.93 31.48
C LEU A 54 8.97 -29.52 32.64
N GLN A 55 8.97 -30.84 32.78
CA GLN A 55 9.72 -31.60 33.77
C GLN A 55 11.05 -32.16 33.22
N ASP A 56 11.29 -32.10 31.91
CA ASP A 56 12.52 -32.60 31.30
C ASP A 56 13.73 -31.81 31.82
N SER A 57 14.74 -32.53 32.31
CA SER A 57 15.94 -31.92 32.87
C SER A 57 16.62 -30.89 31.95
N ARG A 58 16.60 -31.13 30.62
CA ARG A 58 17.17 -30.22 29.62
C ARG A 58 16.36 -28.94 29.49
N PHE A 59 15.03 -29.04 29.49
CA PHE A 59 14.13 -27.88 29.46
C PHE A 59 14.27 -27.04 30.72
N VAL A 60 14.27 -27.68 31.89
CA VAL A 60 14.43 -27.00 33.20
C VAL A 60 15.79 -26.30 33.28
N GLU A 61 16.86 -26.96 32.83
CA GLU A 61 18.20 -26.36 32.81
C GLU A 61 18.30 -25.19 31.82
N TRP A 62 17.78 -25.36 30.60
CA TRP A 62 17.72 -24.31 29.58
C TRP A 62 16.92 -23.09 30.07
N LYS A 63 15.77 -23.31 30.72
CA LYS A 63 14.93 -22.25 31.30
C LYS A 63 15.68 -21.42 32.34
N GLY A 64 16.64 -22.02 33.05
CA GLY A 64 17.47 -21.34 34.05
C GLY A 64 18.75 -20.69 33.51
N LYS A 65 19.37 -21.26 32.46
CA LYS A 65 20.72 -20.87 31.99
C LYS A 65 20.76 -20.10 30.66
N GLY A 66 19.69 -20.10 29.88
CA GLY A 66 19.70 -19.50 28.55
C GLY A 66 20.34 -20.39 27.49
N GLY A 67 20.41 -19.88 26.27
CA GLY A 67 20.94 -20.59 25.12
C GLY A 67 19.87 -21.13 24.17
N LEU A 68 20.27 -22.06 23.30
CA LEU A 68 19.43 -22.66 22.27
C LEU A 68 18.92 -24.04 22.71
N LEU A 69 17.61 -24.23 22.78
CA LEU A 69 16.94 -25.51 22.93
C LEU A 69 16.34 -25.93 21.58
N TRP A 70 16.68 -27.15 21.13
CA TRP A 70 16.22 -27.70 19.86
C TRP A 70 15.28 -28.89 20.07
N LEU A 71 14.04 -28.79 19.59
CA LEU A 71 13.07 -29.89 19.58
C LEU A 71 12.94 -30.49 18.18
N GLN A 72 13.48 -31.70 18.04
CA GLN A 72 13.44 -32.47 16.81
C GLN A 72 12.26 -33.44 16.82
N GLY A 73 11.51 -33.55 15.73
CA GLY A 73 10.44 -34.56 15.61
C GLY A 73 9.82 -34.67 14.22
N LYS A 74 9.29 -35.86 13.89
CA LYS A 74 8.66 -36.14 12.59
C LYS A 74 7.41 -35.27 12.33
N ALA A 75 6.93 -35.25 11.08
CA ALA A 75 5.66 -34.62 10.74
C ALA A 75 4.51 -35.22 11.58
N GLY A 76 3.66 -34.35 12.13
CA GLY A 76 2.52 -34.77 12.94
C GLY A 76 2.86 -35.36 14.32
N SER A 77 4.07 -35.15 14.86
CA SER A 77 4.48 -35.63 16.19
C SER A 77 4.10 -34.72 17.38
N GLY A 78 3.44 -33.59 17.12
CA GLY A 78 2.97 -32.68 18.19
C GLY A 78 3.95 -31.57 18.60
N LYS A 79 5.04 -31.34 17.84
CA LYS A 79 6.02 -30.25 18.09
C LYS A 79 5.38 -28.89 18.42
N THR A 80 4.44 -28.45 17.57
CA THR A 80 3.71 -27.20 17.74
C THR A 80 2.95 -27.14 19.07
N PHE A 81 2.33 -28.25 19.51
CA PHE A 81 1.62 -28.31 20.79
C PHE A 81 2.58 -28.21 21.98
N LEU A 82 3.70 -28.91 21.92
CA LEU A 82 4.74 -28.89 22.96
C LEU A 82 5.37 -27.49 23.11
N LEU A 83 5.71 -26.86 21.98
CA LEU A 83 6.26 -25.52 21.95
C LEU A 83 5.24 -24.49 22.47
N THR A 84 3.97 -24.59 22.03
CA THR A 84 2.86 -23.74 22.50
C THR A 84 2.60 -23.90 24.01
N LYS A 85 2.69 -25.14 24.54
CA LYS A 85 2.58 -25.43 25.98
C LYS A 85 3.70 -24.76 26.77
N ALA A 86 4.94 -24.80 26.26
CA ALA A 86 6.07 -24.10 26.88
C ALA A 86 5.88 -22.57 26.89
N ILE A 87 5.42 -21.98 25.77
CA ILE A 87 5.06 -20.55 25.72
C ILE A 87 4.02 -20.21 26.78
N ALA A 88 2.93 -20.98 26.86
CA ALA A 88 1.84 -20.73 27.80
C ALA A 88 2.31 -20.82 29.27
N SER A 89 3.14 -21.81 29.60
CA SER A 89 3.73 -21.96 30.93
C SER A 89 4.60 -20.75 31.31
N LEU A 90 5.45 -20.28 30.40
CA LEU A 90 6.32 -19.13 30.67
C LEU A 90 5.53 -17.82 30.78
N LYS A 91 4.51 -17.62 29.93
CA LYS A 91 3.60 -16.48 30.04
C LYS A 91 2.84 -16.48 31.38
N ALA A 92 2.39 -17.65 31.86
CA ALA A 92 1.72 -17.77 33.16
C ALA A 92 2.64 -17.43 34.35
N GLU A 93 3.95 -17.56 34.17
CA GLU A 93 4.97 -17.14 35.13
C GLU A 93 5.40 -15.67 34.98
N ASN A 94 4.78 -14.91 34.05
CA ASN A 94 5.09 -13.53 33.70
C ASN A 94 6.51 -13.32 33.15
N HIS A 95 7.05 -14.28 32.39
CA HIS A 95 8.25 -14.04 31.59
C HIS A 95 7.93 -13.27 30.31
N ASP A 96 8.89 -12.53 29.79
CA ASP A 96 8.80 -11.91 28.47
C ASP A 96 9.01 -12.96 27.38
N VAL A 97 7.94 -13.23 26.63
CA VAL A 97 7.91 -14.29 25.62
C VAL A 97 7.54 -13.72 24.26
N LEU A 98 8.46 -13.88 23.31
CA LEU A 98 8.30 -13.58 21.90
C LEU A 98 8.21 -14.90 21.13
N TYR A 99 7.39 -14.96 20.09
CA TYR A 99 7.22 -16.21 19.35
C TYR A 99 6.85 -15.97 17.89
N PHE A 100 7.35 -16.86 17.04
CA PHE A 100 7.06 -16.89 15.62
C PHE A 100 6.70 -18.31 15.19
N TYR A 101 5.62 -18.44 14.41
CA TYR A 101 5.22 -19.72 13.83
C TYR A 101 5.47 -19.65 12.33
N PHE A 102 6.38 -20.49 11.84
CA PHE A 102 6.47 -20.72 10.41
C PHE A 102 5.19 -21.44 9.95
N ASP A 103 4.62 -20.97 8.84
CA ASP A 103 3.40 -21.55 8.30
C ASP A 103 3.43 -21.52 6.77
N THR A 104 3.58 -22.70 6.18
CA THR A 104 3.51 -22.91 4.72
C THR A 104 2.15 -22.55 4.11
N ARG A 105 1.11 -22.39 4.93
CA ARG A 105 -0.23 -21.98 4.49
C ARG A 105 -0.44 -20.48 4.56
N ASP A 106 0.56 -19.70 5.01
CA ASP A 106 0.48 -18.25 5.05
C ASP A 106 0.46 -17.65 3.64
N HIS A 107 -0.67 -17.04 3.27
CA HIS A 107 -0.90 -16.42 1.98
C HIS A 107 0.06 -15.28 1.67
N SER A 108 0.46 -14.51 2.69
CA SER A 108 1.45 -13.44 2.51
C SER A 108 2.85 -13.99 2.22
N LYS A 109 3.08 -15.29 2.48
CA LYS A 109 4.38 -15.97 2.51
C LYS A 109 5.37 -15.35 3.50
N ALA A 110 4.99 -14.32 4.26
CA ALA A 110 5.85 -13.65 5.21
C ALA A 110 6.26 -14.59 6.34
N LYS A 111 5.37 -15.48 6.78
CA LYS A 111 5.66 -16.52 7.79
C LYS A 111 6.68 -17.56 7.34
N MET A 112 7.09 -17.56 6.07
CA MET A 112 8.12 -18.46 5.55
C MET A 112 9.47 -17.77 5.36
N THR A 113 9.59 -16.48 5.67
CA THR A 113 10.73 -15.63 5.30
C THR A 113 11.50 -15.10 6.51
N TYR A 114 12.79 -14.86 6.31
CA TYR A 114 13.66 -14.21 7.29
C TYR A 114 13.15 -12.80 7.66
N ARG A 115 12.70 -12.03 6.67
CA ARG A 115 12.11 -10.69 6.90
C ARG A 115 10.86 -10.75 7.76
N GLY A 116 9.98 -11.75 7.55
CA GLY A 116 8.76 -11.91 8.36
C GLY A 116 9.06 -12.16 9.84
N ILE A 117 10.10 -12.93 10.14
CA ILE A 117 10.56 -13.14 11.53
C ILE A 117 11.00 -11.81 12.15
N LEU A 118 11.87 -11.07 11.45
CA LEU A 118 12.35 -9.77 11.94
C LEU A 118 11.19 -8.81 12.17
N ALA A 119 10.26 -8.72 11.22
CA ALA A 119 9.09 -7.85 11.29
C ALA A 119 8.19 -8.19 12.49
N SER A 120 7.86 -9.47 12.67
CA SER A 120 7.02 -9.95 13.78
C SER A 120 7.70 -9.74 15.13
N LEU A 121 8.96 -10.17 15.29
CA LEU A 121 9.68 -10.00 16.55
C LEU A 121 9.91 -8.51 16.86
N MET A 122 10.23 -7.67 15.87
CA MET A 122 10.43 -6.24 16.08
C MET A 122 9.15 -5.53 16.53
N LEU A 123 8.01 -5.86 15.90
CA LEU A 123 6.72 -5.32 16.31
C LEU A 123 6.39 -5.73 17.75
N ASP A 124 6.47 -7.02 18.06
CA ASP A 124 6.17 -7.53 19.41
C ASP A 124 7.11 -6.94 20.47
N THR A 125 8.41 -6.88 20.18
CA THR A 125 9.43 -6.31 21.08
C THR A 125 9.20 -4.82 21.29
N GLY A 126 8.93 -4.06 20.23
CA GLY A 126 8.69 -2.63 20.35
C GLY A 126 7.38 -2.32 21.07
N LEU A 127 6.32 -3.11 20.88
CA LEU A 127 5.09 -2.97 21.64
C LEU A 127 5.28 -3.32 23.13
N GLN A 128 6.11 -4.30 23.45
CA GLN A 128 6.37 -4.73 24.83
C GLN A 128 7.33 -3.80 25.59
N PHE A 129 8.39 -3.31 24.94
CA PHE A 129 9.50 -2.62 25.63
C PHE A 129 9.65 -1.14 25.28
N ASN A 130 9.38 -0.71 24.03
CA ASN A 130 9.61 0.69 23.62
C ASN A 130 8.82 1.11 22.38
N SER A 131 7.53 1.43 22.57
CA SER A 131 6.63 1.84 21.49
C SER A 131 7.00 3.20 20.88
N ALA A 132 7.66 4.07 21.65
CA ALA A 132 8.12 5.37 21.19
C ALA A 132 9.25 5.26 20.14
N GLN A 133 10.14 4.27 20.28
CA GLN A 133 11.22 4.04 19.30
C GLN A 133 10.65 3.54 17.96
N LEU A 134 9.65 2.65 17.97
CA LEU A 134 8.95 2.24 16.75
C LEU A 134 8.26 3.42 16.06
N LYS A 135 7.64 4.33 16.84
CA LYS A 135 7.01 5.53 16.30
C LYS A 135 8.02 6.47 15.64
N SER A 136 9.15 6.73 16.29
CA SER A 136 10.23 7.54 15.71
C SER A 136 10.77 6.93 14.41
N LEU A 137 10.85 5.60 14.33
CA LEU A 137 11.26 4.92 13.10
C LEU A 137 10.20 5.05 12.01
N TYR A 138 8.92 4.84 12.31
CA TYR A 138 7.83 5.03 11.35
C TYR A 138 7.83 6.45 10.76
N GLU A 139 8.00 7.47 11.60
CA GLU A 139 8.11 8.87 11.15
C GLU A 139 9.36 9.09 10.27
N ARG A 140 10.50 8.48 10.63
CA ARG A 140 11.76 8.56 9.86
C ARG A 140 11.65 7.92 8.48
N TYR A 141 10.88 6.85 8.34
CA TYR A 141 10.59 6.20 7.06
C TYR A 141 9.35 6.83 6.40
N ASN A 142 9.34 8.16 6.35
CA ASN A 142 8.34 8.97 5.66
C ASN A 142 6.89 8.61 6.03
N SER A 143 6.62 8.45 7.34
CA SER A 143 5.32 8.02 7.86
C SER A 143 4.77 6.76 7.16
N GLY A 144 5.66 5.80 6.92
CA GLY A 144 5.33 4.49 6.38
C GLY A 144 5.23 4.38 4.86
N ARG A 145 5.61 5.43 4.10
CA ARG A 145 5.70 5.33 2.63
C ARG A 145 6.88 4.47 2.18
N ASP A 146 7.99 4.52 2.92
CA ASP A 146 9.20 3.77 2.57
C ASP A 146 9.29 2.46 3.35
N GLN A 147 9.57 1.34 2.67
CA GLN A 147 9.78 0.05 3.34
C GLN A 147 11.15 0.01 4.05
N MET A 148 11.16 -0.35 5.32
CA MET A 148 12.40 -0.50 6.09
C MET A 148 13.21 -1.73 5.63
N PRO A 149 14.48 -1.64 5.23
CA PRO A 149 15.28 -2.81 4.82
C PRO A 149 15.47 -3.85 5.94
N ALA A 150 15.67 -5.13 5.57
CA ALA A 150 15.78 -6.23 6.55
C ALA A 150 16.98 -6.06 7.51
N ASP A 151 18.13 -5.56 7.03
CA ASP A 151 19.29 -5.30 7.89
C ASP A 151 19.01 -4.20 8.92
N ALA A 152 18.27 -3.17 8.53
CA ALA A 152 17.85 -2.12 9.44
C ALA A 152 16.88 -2.70 10.48
N MET A 153 15.88 -3.50 10.07
CA MET A 153 14.97 -4.19 11.00
C MET A 153 15.72 -5.04 12.02
N LYS A 154 16.69 -5.84 11.57
CA LYS A 154 17.56 -6.64 12.43
C LYS A 154 18.28 -5.75 13.45
N SER A 155 18.97 -4.70 13.00
CA SER A 155 19.72 -3.81 13.89
C SER A 155 18.83 -3.18 14.98
N THR A 156 17.66 -2.70 14.58
CA THR A 156 16.66 -2.13 15.50
C THR A 156 16.15 -3.17 16.50
N LEU A 157 15.79 -4.38 16.04
CA LEU A 157 15.34 -5.46 16.91
C LEU A 157 16.41 -5.81 17.97
N LEU A 158 17.68 -5.95 17.55
CA LEU A 158 18.78 -6.24 18.47
C LEU A 158 18.95 -5.12 19.52
N ASP A 159 18.76 -3.86 19.15
CA ASP A 159 18.83 -2.73 20.08
C ASP A 159 17.62 -2.62 21.01
N LEU A 160 16.42 -2.97 20.54
CA LEU A 160 15.22 -3.06 21.37
C LEU A 160 15.36 -4.18 22.41
N LEU A 161 15.88 -5.35 22.02
CA LEU A 161 16.07 -6.48 22.93
C LEU A 161 17.04 -6.17 24.08
N LYS A 162 18.08 -5.35 23.84
CA LYS A 162 19.00 -4.89 24.91
C LYS A 162 18.31 -4.01 25.96
N GLN A 163 17.16 -3.42 25.63
CA GLN A 163 16.37 -2.58 26.53
C GLN A 163 15.35 -3.38 27.35
N GLY A 164 15.12 -4.65 27.01
CA GLY A 164 14.15 -5.54 27.68
C GLY A 164 14.60 -6.04 29.05
N SER A 165 13.80 -6.92 29.65
CA SER A 165 14.02 -7.46 31.00
C SER A 165 15.27 -8.34 31.13
N SER A 166 15.53 -8.82 32.35
CA SER A 166 16.71 -9.63 32.66
C SER A 166 16.78 -10.97 31.93
N SER A 167 15.67 -11.53 31.44
CA SER A 167 15.60 -12.78 30.67
C SER A 167 14.55 -12.66 29.56
N ILE A 168 14.91 -12.95 28.31
CA ILE A 168 13.99 -12.90 27.16
C ILE A 168 13.88 -14.29 26.53
N TYR A 169 12.65 -14.76 26.32
CA TYR A 169 12.38 -16.05 25.72
C TYR A 169 11.84 -15.88 24.29
N ILE A 170 12.53 -16.46 23.31
CA ILE A 170 12.18 -16.38 21.89
C ILE A 170 11.87 -17.78 21.37
N PHE A 171 10.70 -17.95 20.79
CA PHE A 171 10.23 -19.22 20.27
C PHE A 171 10.09 -19.19 18.75
N MET A 172 10.51 -20.26 18.07
CA MET A 172 10.37 -20.41 16.62
C MET A 172 9.84 -21.81 16.31
N ASP A 173 8.57 -21.91 15.93
CA ASP A 173 7.93 -23.19 15.63
C ASP A 173 7.97 -23.53 14.14
N ALA A 174 8.24 -24.81 13.83
CA ALA A 174 8.26 -25.37 12.48
C ALA A 174 9.35 -24.75 11.57
N PHE A 175 10.58 -24.63 12.08
CA PHE A 175 11.70 -24.04 11.32
C PHE A 175 11.94 -24.69 9.95
N ASP A 176 11.61 -25.97 9.79
CA ASP A 176 11.67 -26.66 8.48
C ASP A 176 10.74 -26.07 7.41
N GLU A 177 9.74 -25.27 7.79
CA GLU A 177 8.83 -24.55 6.91
C GLU A 177 9.39 -23.19 6.43
N CYS A 178 10.56 -22.78 6.92
CA CYS A 178 11.30 -21.63 6.39
C CYS A 178 11.77 -21.89 4.96
N LYS A 179 11.68 -20.88 4.08
CA LYS A 179 12.24 -20.94 2.72
C LYS A 179 13.71 -21.33 2.78
N ILE A 180 14.10 -22.29 1.93
CA ILE A 180 15.47 -22.85 1.89
C ILE A 180 16.54 -21.74 1.79
N GLN A 181 16.32 -20.76 0.92
CA GLN A 181 17.23 -19.61 0.73
C GLN A 181 17.40 -18.73 1.98
N ASP A 182 16.42 -18.71 2.88
CA ASP A 182 16.41 -17.87 4.08
C ASP A 182 16.92 -18.62 5.32
N GLN A 183 16.94 -19.97 5.30
CA GLN A 183 17.32 -20.79 6.46
C GLN A 183 18.70 -20.42 7.02
N CYS A 184 19.68 -20.14 6.15
CA CYS A 184 21.02 -19.69 6.58
C CYS A 184 20.96 -18.33 7.28
N LEU A 185 20.17 -17.38 6.76
CA LEU A 185 20.01 -16.04 7.36
C LEU A 185 19.39 -16.13 8.75
N VAL A 186 18.38 -17.00 8.93
CA VAL A 186 17.75 -17.22 10.24
C VAL A 186 18.73 -17.89 11.21
N ALA A 187 19.51 -18.88 10.76
CA ALA A 187 20.54 -19.52 11.57
C ALA A 187 21.60 -18.51 12.05
N ASP A 188 22.09 -17.65 11.14
CA ASP A 188 23.02 -16.57 11.44
C ASP A 188 22.43 -15.56 12.42
N PHE A 189 21.14 -15.24 12.28
CA PHE A 189 20.42 -14.35 13.19
C PHE A 189 20.29 -14.96 14.59
N ILE A 190 19.99 -16.26 14.71
CA ILE A 190 19.95 -16.95 16.01
C ILE A 190 21.34 -16.90 16.67
N GLN A 191 22.42 -17.12 15.93
CA GLN A 191 23.78 -17.00 16.48
C GLN A 191 24.08 -15.58 16.98
N GLN A 192 23.64 -14.55 16.26
CA GLN A 192 23.76 -13.16 16.70
C GLN A 192 22.97 -12.87 17.97
N LEU A 193 21.74 -13.38 18.09
CA LEU A 193 20.93 -13.27 19.30
C LEU A 193 21.63 -13.90 20.52
N LEU A 194 22.20 -15.10 20.36
CA LEU A 194 22.96 -15.77 21.42
C LEU A 194 24.23 -14.99 21.80
N GLY A 195 24.80 -14.23 20.87
CA GLY A 195 25.98 -13.38 21.06
C GLY A 195 25.73 -11.99 21.65
N LEU A 196 24.47 -11.61 21.94
CA LEU A 196 24.12 -10.25 22.38
C LEU A 196 24.64 -9.86 23.78
N GLY A 197 25.06 -10.83 24.59
CA GLY A 197 25.53 -10.59 25.96
C GLY A 197 24.43 -10.32 26.98
N ILE A 198 23.17 -10.63 26.63
CA ILE A 198 22.00 -10.62 27.52
C ILE A 198 21.49 -12.06 27.73
N ASN A 199 20.67 -12.30 28.76
CA ASN A 199 20.17 -13.65 29.03
C ASN A 199 19.01 -14.01 28.09
N ILE A 200 19.35 -14.55 26.92
CA ILE A 200 18.41 -14.98 25.89
C ILE A 200 18.21 -16.49 25.93
N HIS A 201 16.94 -16.90 25.85
CA HIS A 201 16.49 -18.27 25.78
C HIS A 201 15.80 -18.48 24.43
N ILE A 202 16.37 -19.27 23.52
CA ILE A 202 15.79 -19.54 22.20
C ILE A 202 15.31 -20.98 22.15
N PHE A 203 14.06 -21.20 21.78
CA PHE A 203 13.48 -22.52 21.60
C PHE A 203 12.98 -22.68 20.15
N VAL A 204 13.62 -23.57 19.41
CA VAL A 204 13.26 -23.91 18.02
C VAL A 204 12.66 -25.31 17.93
N SER A 205 11.59 -25.48 17.15
CA SER A 205 11.10 -26.80 16.73
C SER A 205 11.40 -27.05 15.25
N CYS A 206 11.82 -28.28 14.90
CA CYS A 206 12.17 -28.65 13.53
C CYS A 206 12.04 -30.16 13.28
N ARG A 207 11.94 -30.59 12.01
CA ARG A 207 12.06 -32.01 11.63
C ARG A 207 13.48 -32.56 11.71
N TYR A 208 14.45 -31.74 11.34
CA TYR A 208 15.86 -32.13 11.21
C TYR A 208 16.64 -31.74 12.47
N PRO A 209 17.76 -32.43 12.76
CA PRO A 209 18.65 -32.03 13.85
C PRO A 209 19.33 -30.67 13.54
N ALA A 210 19.72 -29.93 14.58
CA ALA A 210 20.27 -28.58 14.43
C ALA A 210 21.52 -28.51 13.53
N ASN A 211 22.33 -29.58 13.54
CA ASN A 211 23.55 -29.68 12.74
C ASN A 211 23.31 -29.75 11.23
N HIS A 212 22.08 -30.09 10.78
CA HIS A 212 21.72 -30.14 9.36
C HIS A 212 21.85 -28.78 8.67
N ILE A 213 21.67 -27.69 9.42
CA ILE A 213 21.77 -26.30 8.95
C ILE A 213 23.00 -25.59 9.52
N GLY A 214 24.01 -26.35 9.97
CA GLY A 214 25.26 -25.81 10.52
C GLY A 214 25.13 -25.19 11.91
N MET A 215 24.01 -25.37 12.61
CA MET A 215 23.83 -24.88 13.98
C MET A 215 24.28 -25.92 15.02
N ASN A 216 24.76 -25.45 16.17
CA ASN A 216 25.07 -26.31 17.31
C ASN A 216 24.18 -25.93 18.50
N ALA A 217 23.18 -26.76 18.79
CA ALA A 217 22.29 -26.58 19.95
C ALA A 217 23.01 -26.87 21.29
N GLY A 218 24.24 -27.40 21.25
CA GLY A 218 25.02 -27.69 22.45
C GLY A 218 24.38 -28.81 23.28
N THR A 219 24.09 -28.53 24.55
CA THR A 219 23.60 -29.52 25.53
C THR A 219 22.08 -29.73 25.52
N TYR A 220 21.32 -28.87 24.83
CA TYR A 220 19.85 -28.85 24.92
C TYR A 220 19.21 -29.30 23.60
N GLU A 221 19.26 -30.60 23.31
CA GLU A 221 18.56 -31.20 22.19
C GLU A 221 17.59 -32.28 22.68
N ILE A 222 16.33 -32.18 22.26
CA ILE A 222 15.23 -33.10 22.58
C ILE A 222 14.71 -33.69 21.29
N SER A 223 14.89 -35.00 21.09
CA SER A 223 14.33 -35.73 19.96
C SER A 223 13.07 -36.48 20.39
N LEU A 224 11.94 -36.17 19.73
CA LEU A 224 10.68 -36.87 19.92
C LEU A 224 10.78 -38.27 19.32
N ASN A 225 10.82 -39.27 20.20
CA ASN A 225 10.65 -40.67 19.85
C ASN A 225 9.27 -41.15 20.30
N THR A 226 8.86 -42.34 19.84
CA THR A 226 7.52 -42.89 20.12
C THR A 226 7.22 -42.97 21.62
N GLU A 227 8.18 -43.45 22.42
CA GLU A 227 8.01 -43.66 23.86
C GLU A 227 7.70 -42.37 24.63
N VAL A 228 8.28 -41.24 24.22
CA VAL A 228 8.09 -39.94 24.90
C VAL A 228 6.72 -39.33 24.60
N VAL A 229 6.17 -39.54 23.39
CA VAL A 229 4.90 -38.92 22.96
C VAL A 229 3.67 -39.82 23.17
N GLU A 230 3.85 -41.11 23.47
CA GLU A 230 2.75 -42.05 23.69
C GLU A 230 1.77 -41.58 24.77
N GLY A 231 2.27 -41.01 25.88
CA GLY A 231 1.40 -40.47 26.94
C GLY A 231 0.51 -39.32 26.47
N ASP A 232 1.05 -38.39 25.68
CA ASP A 232 0.29 -37.27 25.11
C ASP A 232 -0.74 -37.77 24.07
N ILE A 233 -0.36 -38.77 23.27
CA ILE A 233 -1.25 -39.41 22.29
C ILE A 233 -2.40 -40.14 23.00
N GLU A 234 -2.12 -40.84 24.09
CA GLU A 234 -3.16 -41.52 24.88
C GLU A 234 -4.15 -40.51 25.46
N ILE A 235 -3.68 -39.40 26.05
CA ILE A 235 -4.52 -38.31 26.55
C ILE A 235 -5.44 -37.78 25.42
N TYR A 236 -4.88 -37.52 24.24
CA TYR A 236 -5.63 -37.05 23.08
C TYR A 236 -6.71 -38.04 22.63
N ILE A 237 -6.38 -39.34 22.56
CA ILE A 237 -7.34 -40.39 22.22
C ILE A 237 -8.48 -40.41 23.25
N GLN A 238 -8.15 -40.46 24.53
CA GLN A 238 -9.14 -40.54 25.60
C GLN A 238 -10.11 -39.36 25.55
N GLN A 239 -9.61 -38.14 25.38
CA GLN A 239 -10.45 -36.95 25.27
C GLN A 239 -11.32 -36.96 24.00
N SER A 240 -10.76 -37.33 22.85
CA SER A 240 -11.49 -37.36 21.58
C SER A 240 -12.65 -38.37 21.62
N LEU A 241 -12.46 -39.51 22.29
CA LEU A 241 -13.46 -40.58 22.43
C LEU A 241 -14.53 -40.30 23.50
N GLN A 242 -14.38 -39.26 24.34
CA GLN A 242 -15.38 -38.91 25.36
C GLN A 242 -16.69 -38.38 24.76
N SER A 243 -16.62 -37.82 23.54
CA SER A 243 -17.71 -37.07 22.91
C SER A 243 -18.91 -37.91 22.43
N ARG A 244 -18.80 -39.24 22.32
CA ARG A 244 -19.87 -40.11 21.78
C ARG A 244 -20.08 -41.40 22.56
N GLU A 245 -21.35 -41.71 22.86
CA GLU A 245 -21.77 -43.00 23.46
C GLU A 245 -21.26 -44.23 22.70
N LEU A 246 -21.09 -44.10 21.38
CA LEU A 246 -20.70 -45.17 20.49
C LEU A 246 -19.33 -45.78 20.84
N PHE A 247 -18.41 -44.98 21.40
CA PHE A 247 -17.07 -45.44 21.79
C PHE A 247 -17.01 -46.03 23.20
N VAL A 248 -18.02 -45.80 24.05
CA VAL A 248 -18.00 -46.25 25.46
C VAL A 248 -17.76 -47.76 25.58
N LYS A 249 -18.31 -48.57 24.66
CA LYS A 249 -18.19 -50.04 24.68
C LYS A 249 -16.89 -50.59 24.10
N ILE A 250 -16.15 -49.79 23.33
CA ILE A 250 -14.95 -50.23 22.59
C ILE A 250 -13.74 -49.32 22.86
N ARG A 251 -13.82 -48.47 23.90
CA ARG A 251 -12.84 -47.42 24.16
C ARG A 251 -11.44 -47.97 24.36
N GLU A 252 -11.28 -48.98 25.21
CA GLU A 252 -9.98 -49.61 25.49
C GLU A 252 -9.41 -50.26 24.22
N GLU A 253 -10.23 -51.01 23.49
CA GLU A 253 -9.85 -51.67 22.22
C GLU A 253 -9.40 -50.67 21.15
N VAL A 254 -10.12 -49.55 21.01
CA VAL A 254 -9.75 -48.47 20.09
C VAL A 254 -8.47 -47.77 20.55
N THR A 255 -8.33 -47.51 21.85
CA THR A 255 -7.16 -46.82 22.41
C THR A 255 -5.89 -47.63 22.21
N GLU A 256 -5.91 -48.92 22.54
CA GLU A 256 -4.77 -49.82 22.38
C GLU A 256 -4.33 -49.92 20.91
N ALA A 257 -5.30 -50.10 20.00
CA ALA A 257 -5.01 -50.20 18.57
C ALA A 257 -4.44 -48.90 17.98
N LEU A 258 -4.99 -47.75 18.36
CA LEU A 258 -4.52 -46.45 17.86
C LEU A 258 -3.16 -46.08 18.46
N LEU A 259 -2.93 -46.36 19.74
CA LEU A 259 -1.65 -46.07 20.39
C LEU A 259 -0.53 -46.88 19.74
N HIS A 260 -0.72 -48.20 19.58
CA HIS A 260 0.24 -49.08 18.93
C HIS A 260 0.47 -48.71 17.44
N GLY A 261 -0.59 -48.33 16.72
CA GLY A 261 -0.50 -47.95 15.30
C GLY A 261 0.05 -46.55 15.04
N SER A 262 0.02 -45.66 16.03
CA SER A 262 0.37 -44.24 15.85
C SER A 262 1.81 -44.00 15.42
N HIS A 263 2.73 -44.88 15.84
CA HIS A 263 4.18 -44.71 15.67
C HIS A 263 4.67 -43.28 16.02
N GLY A 264 4.03 -42.64 17.02
CA GLY A 264 4.36 -41.29 17.49
C GLY A 264 3.75 -40.14 16.67
N GLN A 265 2.77 -40.40 15.79
CA GLN A 265 2.12 -39.38 14.96
C GLN A 265 0.67 -39.13 15.41
N ILE A 266 0.45 -38.06 16.18
CA ILE A 266 -0.89 -37.66 16.63
C ILE A 266 -1.83 -37.34 15.46
N ARG A 267 -1.29 -36.84 14.33
CA ARG A 267 -2.09 -36.58 13.12
C ARG A 267 -2.65 -37.86 12.51
N TRP A 268 -1.90 -38.97 12.52
CA TRP A 268 -2.42 -40.25 12.05
C TRP A 268 -3.61 -40.70 12.91
N VAL A 269 -3.47 -40.56 14.24
CA VAL A 269 -4.52 -40.90 15.20
C VAL A 269 -5.78 -40.06 15.00
N ASP A 270 -5.62 -38.74 14.85
CA ASP A 270 -6.70 -37.80 14.55
C ASP A 270 -7.47 -38.22 13.29
N CYS A 271 -6.77 -38.56 12.20
CA CYS A 271 -7.41 -39.04 10.97
C CYS A 271 -8.22 -40.32 11.19
N GLN A 272 -7.71 -41.30 11.96
CA GLN A 272 -8.45 -42.53 12.24
C GLN A 272 -9.69 -42.26 13.10
N ILE A 273 -9.58 -41.38 14.11
CA ILE A 273 -10.71 -41.02 14.97
C ILE A 273 -11.80 -40.32 14.15
N GLN A 274 -11.44 -39.36 13.30
CA GLN A 274 -12.39 -38.70 12.39
C GLN A 274 -13.09 -39.70 11.46
N TYR A 275 -12.33 -40.64 10.89
CA TYR A 275 -12.90 -41.73 10.10
C TYR A 275 -13.88 -42.58 10.93
N PHE A 276 -13.54 -42.92 12.17
CA PHE A 276 -14.44 -43.67 13.07
C PHE A 276 -15.70 -42.89 13.44
N HIS A 277 -15.64 -41.56 13.54
CA HIS A 277 -16.82 -40.73 13.74
C HIS A 277 -17.79 -40.77 12.55
N GLN A 278 -17.30 -41.02 11.33
CA GLN A 278 -18.14 -41.24 10.15
C GLN A 278 -18.77 -42.64 10.16
N LEU A 279 -18.22 -43.59 10.91
CA LEU A 279 -18.77 -44.95 11.04
C LEU A 279 -19.95 -44.97 12.02
N GLY A 280 -21.14 -45.33 11.52
CA GLY A 280 -22.38 -45.33 12.31
C GLY A 280 -22.55 -46.49 13.31
N SER A 281 -21.56 -47.36 13.52
CA SER A 281 -21.68 -48.47 14.49
C SER A 281 -20.33 -48.97 15.02
N TRP A 282 -20.30 -49.41 16.29
CA TRP A 282 -19.12 -50.04 16.89
C TRP A 282 -18.65 -51.31 16.14
N ARG A 283 -19.56 -52.00 15.43
CA ARG A 283 -19.20 -53.16 14.58
C ARG A 283 -18.39 -52.74 13.36
N ALA A 284 -18.75 -51.61 12.74
CA ALA A 284 -18.01 -51.04 11.62
C ALA A 284 -16.63 -50.58 12.07
N ILE A 285 -16.53 -49.95 13.25
CA ILE A 285 -15.24 -49.54 13.84
C ILE A 285 -14.35 -50.77 14.10
N ARG A 286 -14.85 -51.84 14.71
CA ARG A 286 -14.09 -53.08 14.89
C ARG A 286 -13.60 -53.70 13.59
N LYS A 287 -14.33 -53.51 12.49
CA LYS A 287 -13.88 -53.94 11.17
C LYS A 287 -12.74 -53.05 10.67
N ALA A 288 -12.88 -51.73 10.83
CA ALA A 288 -11.86 -50.76 10.46
C ALA A 288 -10.55 -50.92 11.26
N LEU A 289 -10.64 -51.23 12.56
CA LEU A 289 -9.47 -51.50 13.43
C LEU A 289 -8.58 -52.65 12.89
N LYS A 290 -9.15 -53.59 12.15
CA LYS A 290 -8.39 -54.72 11.56
C LYS A 290 -7.64 -54.35 10.28
N SER A 291 -7.94 -53.21 9.68
CA SER A 291 -7.39 -52.74 8.41
C SER A 291 -6.91 -51.30 8.52
N LEU A 292 -6.31 -50.95 9.67
CA LEU A 292 -5.72 -49.65 9.89
C LEU A 292 -4.55 -49.41 8.93
N PRO A 293 -4.43 -48.22 8.34
CA PRO A 293 -3.27 -47.84 7.53
C PRO A 293 -2.00 -47.83 8.40
N LYS A 294 -0.87 -48.28 7.86
CA LYS A 294 0.40 -48.40 8.60
C LYS A 294 1.11 -47.06 8.77
N THR A 295 0.87 -46.13 7.86
CA THR A 295 1.51 -44.81 7.86
C THR A 295 0.50 -43.71 7.62
N LEU A 296 0.94 -42.46 7.83
CA LEU A 296 0.13 -41.28 7.54
C LEU A 296 -0.13 -41.13 6.04
N GLU A 297 0.85 -41.49 5.22
CA GLU A 297 0.77 -41.47 3.76
C GLU A 297 -0.26 -42.48 3.24
N GLU A 298 -0.27 -43.71 3.77
CA GLU A 298 -1.32 -44.71 3.46
C GLU A 298 -2.72 -44.20 3.84
N THR A 299 -2.84 -43.37 4.88
CA THR A 299 -4.11 -42.75 5.28
C THR A 299 -4.60 -41.76 4.23
N TYR A 300 -3.68 -40.94 3.69
CA TYR A 300 -4.01 -40.01 2.60
C TYR A 300 -4.31 -40.74 1.29
N GLU A 301 -3.57 -41.80 0.98
CA GLU A 301 -3.83 -42.66 -0.16
C GLU A 301 -5.25 -43.23 -0.12
N GLN A 302 -5.66 -43.80 1.03
CA GLN A 302 -7.01 -44.32 1.20
C GLN A 302 -8.08 -43.24 1.04
N ALA A 303 -7.86 -42.05 1.61
CA ALA A 303 -8.79 -40.93 1.50
C ALA A 303 -8.95 -40.45 0.06
N LEU A 304 -7.86 -40.35 -0.70
CA LEU A 304 -7.87 -39.96 -2.12
C LEU A 304 -8.51 -41.06 -3.00
N SER A 305 -8.15 -42.32 -2.76
CA SER A 305 -8.69 -43.47 -3.51
C SER A 305 -10.18 -43.72 -3.23
N ALA A 306 -10.71 -43.24 -2.10
CA ALA A 306 -12.13 -43.32 -1.77
C ALA A 306 -13.01 -42.28 -2.50
N ILE A 307 -12.41 -41.27 -3.16
CA ILE A 307 -13.15 -40.26 -3.92
C ILE A 307 -13.89 -40.92 -5.08
N LYS A 308 -15.21 -40.70 -5.13
CA LYS A 308 -16.09 -41.27 -6.15
C LYS A 308 -15.69 -40.78 -7.54
N ARG A 309 -15.94 -41.60 -8.56
CA ARG A 309 -15.55 -41.30 -9.94
C ARG A 309 -16.10 -39.96 -10.43
N GLU A 310 -17.35 -39.65 -10.10
CA GLU A 310 -18.01 -38.40 -10.49
C GLU A 310 -17.43 -37.14 -9.85
N HIS A 311 -16.67 -37.24 -8.75
CA HIS A 311 -16.11 -36.09 -8.01
C HIS A 311 -14.60 -35.96 -8.14
N LYS A 312 -13.96 -36.77 -8.99
CA LYS A 312 -12.49 -36.77 -9.10
C LYS A 312 -11.95 -35.45 -9.65
N ASP A 313 -12.61 -34.90 -10.66
CA ASP A 313 -12.18 -33.66 -11.30
C ASP A 313 -12.39 -32.46 -10.36
N ASP A 314 -13.54 -32.38 -9.68
CA ASP A 314 -13.84 -31.39 -8.64
C ASP A 314 -12.80 -31.42 -7.50
N ALA A 315 -12.49 -32.63 -7.00
CA ALA A 315 -11.52 -32.80 -5.93
C ALA A 315 -10.10 -32.41 -6.38
N GLN A 316 -9.72 -32.71 -7.63
CA GLN A 316 -8.45 -32.25 -8.20
C GLN A 316 -8.42 -30.73 -8.33
N ALA A 317 -9.51 -30.10 -8.78
CA ALA A 317 -9.60 -28.65 -8.87
C ALA A 317 -9.41 -28.00 -7.49
N ILE A 318 -10.15 -28.46 -6.47
CA ILE A 318 -9.98 -28.02 -5.07
C ILE A 318 -8.53 -28.14 -4.63
N LEU A 319 -7.91 -29.31 -4.82
CA LEU A 319 -6.55 -29.55 -4.37
C LEU A 319 -5.54 -28.64 -5.10
N LYS A 320 -5.66 -28.43 -6.41
CA LYS A 320 -4.77 -27.51 -7.15
C LYS A 320 -4.84 -26.10 -6.56
N TRP A 321 -6.05 -25.58 -6.31
CA TRP A 321 -6.25 -24.27 -5.71
C TRP A 321 -5.70 -24.18 -4.28
N LEU A 322 -5.95 -25.18 -3.43
CA LEU A 322 -5.42 -25.19 -2.06
C LEU A 322 -3.89 -25.32 -1.98
N LEU A 323 -3.27 -25.96 -2.98
CA LEU A 323 -1.83 -26.22 -2.98
C LEU A 323 -1.03 -25.07 -3.60
N PHE A 324 -1.56 -24.41 -4.63
CA PHE A 324 -0.83 -23.45 -5.47
C PHE A 324 -1.55 -22.10 -5.69
N GLY A 325 -2.74 -21.90 -5.12
CA GLY A 325 -3.39 -20.60 -5.07
C GLY A 325 -2.65 -19.61 -4.17
N TYR A 326 -2.68 -18.32 -4.53
CA TYR A 326 -2.01 -17.25 -3.78
C TYR A 326 -2.86 -16.71 -2.63
N ASP A 327 -4.17 -16.64 -2.81
CA ASP A 327 -5.13 -16.17 -1.82
C ASP A 327 -5.98 -17.32 -1.24
N GLU A 328 -6.69 -17.03 -0.14
CA GLU A 328 -7.58 -17.97 0.55
C GLU A 328 -8.72 -18.44 -0.36
N LEU A 329 -8.90 -19.75 -0.44
CA LEU A 329 -10.02 -20.34 -1.18
C LEU A 329 -11.28 -20.31 -0.32
N THR A 330 -12.23 -19.44 -0.64
CA THR A 330 -13.50 -19.36 0.10
C THR A 330 -14.51 -20.39 -0.42
N MET A 331 -15.46 -20.80 0.43
CA MET A 331 -16.55 -21.68 0.00
C MET A 331 -17.40 -21.07 -1.13
N LYS A 332 -17.47 -19.73 -1.24
CA LYS A 332 -18.18 -19.02 -2.31
C LYS A 332 -17.49 -19.14 -3.68
N MET A 333 -16.18 -19.41 -3.71
CA MET A 333 -15.42 -19.54 -4.95
C MET A 333 -15.55 -20.93 -5.59
N LEU A 334 -15.93 -21.96 -4.84
CA LEU A 334 -15.99 -23.34 -5.38
C LEU A 334 -17.01 -23.49 -6.53
N PRO A 335 -18.27 -23.01 -6.42
CA PRO A 335 -19.22 -23.07 -7.53
C PRO A 335 -18.70 -22.39 -8.79
N GLU A 336 -17.95 -21.30 -8.64
CA GLU A 336 -17.37 -20.54 -9.74
C GLU A 336 -16.22 -21.30 -10.43
N ILE A 337 -15.46 -22.10 -9.68
CA ILE A 337 -14.41 -22.95 -10.25
C ILE A 337 -15.03 -24.13 -11.01
N PHE A 338 -16.11 -24.71 -10.49
CA PHE A 338 -16.73 -25.91 -11.06
C PHE A 338 -17.58 -25.64 -12.31
N ARG A 339 -18.11 -24.41 -12.45
CA ARG A 339 -18.89 -24.03 -13.64
C ARG A 339 -18.05 -23.72 -14.89
N ILE A 340 -16.72 -23.81 -14.81
CA ILE A 340 -15.83 -23.45 -15.92
C ILE A 340 -15.81 -24.60 -16.94
N ASP A 341 -16.33 -24.35 -18.14
CA ASP A 341 -16.18 -25.26 -19.28
C ASP A 341 -14.89 -24.92 -20.03
N PHE A 342 -13.88 -25.79 -19.92
CA PHE A 342 -12.58 -25.62 -20.58
C PHE A 342 -12.61 -25.87 -22.10
N GLU A 343 -13.57 -26.66 -22.59
CA GLU A 343 -13.70 -26.98 -24.01
C GLU A 343 -14.39 -25.84 -24.78
N GLN A 344 -15.49 -25.32 -24.21
CA GLN A 344 -16.24 -24.19 -24.78
C GLN A 344 -15.69 -22.83 -24.37
N GLN A 345 -14.79 -22.78 -23.37
CA GLN A 345 -14.27 -21.55 -22.78
C GLN A 345 -15.40 -20.62 -22.28
N SER A 346 -16.38 -21.22 -21.61
CA SER A 346 -17.60 -20.56 -21.10
C SER A 346 -17.82 -20.83 -19.61
N LEU A 347 -18.81 -20.16 -19.04
CA LEU A 347 -19.27 -20.37 -17.67
C LEU A 347 -20.69 -20.90 -17.71
N ASP A 348 -20.90 -22.09 -17.14
CA ASP A 348 -22.22 -22.66 -16.92
C ASP A 348 -22.92 -22.01 -15.70
N ASP A 349 -24.19 -22.37 -15.48
CA ASP A 349 -24.92 -21.93 -14.29
C ASP A 349 -24.25 -22.48 -13.01
N PRO A 350 -23.94 -21.64 -12.01
CA PRO A 350 -23.27 -22.10 -10.79
C PRO A 350 -24.20 -22.99 -9.95
N GLU A 351 -23.71 -24.16 -9.56
CA GLU A 351 -24.39 -25.01 -8.58
C GLU A 351 -23.92 -24.68 -7.14
N PRO A 352 -24.80 -24.20 -6.24
CA PRO A 352 -24.41 -23.88 -4.88
C PRO A 352 -23.93 -25.11 -4.12
N ILE A 353 -22.82 -24.98 -3.38
CA ILE A 353 -22.28 -26.05 -2.53
C ILE A 353 -22.30 -25.60 -1.08
N GLN A 354 -23.02 -26.34 -0.24
CA GLN A 354 -22.97 -26.11 1.20
C GLN A 354 -21.75 -26.82 1.82
N GLY A 355 -21.18 -26.25 2.89
CA GLY A 355 -19.98 -26.81 3.53
C GLY A 355 -20.11 -28.28 3.98
N HIS A 356 -21.33 -28.73 4.31
CA HIS A 356 -21.58 -30.13 4.66
C HIS A 356 -21.60 -31.08 3.45
N GLU A 357 -21.85 -30.56 2.25
CA GLU A 357 -21.85 -31.31 0.98
C GLU A 357 -20.44 -31.49 0.43
N LEU A 358 -19.49 -30.63 0.83
CA LEU A 358 -18.07 -30.76 0.47
C LEU A 358 -17.49 -32.14 0.83
N CYS A 359 -17.94 -32.73 1.95
CA CYS A 359 -17.54 -34.07 2.37
C CYS A 359 -17.93 -35.18 1.38
N ASN A 360 -18.89 -34.93 0.46
CA ASN A 360 -19.24 -35.85 -0.62
C ASN A 360 -18.21 -35.83 -1.75
N ILE A 361 -17.52 -34.70 -1.92
CA ILE A 361 -16.51 -34.46 -2.96
C ILE A 361 -15.13 -34.88 -2.45
N ILE A 362 -14.74 -34.38 -1.27
CA ILE A 362 -13.40 -34.56 -0.70
C ILE A 362 -13.45 -34.76 0.82
N SER A 363 -12.69 -35.73 1.32
CA SER A 363 -12.70 -36.11 2.74
C SER A 363 -12.16 -35.01 3.66
N SER A 364 -12.72 -34.91 4.87
CA SER A 364 -12.21 -34.06 5.96
C SER A 364 -10.80 -34.44 6.44
N THR A 365 -10.34 -35.65 6.11
CA THR A 365 -8.93 -36.05 6.27
C THR A 365 -7.98 -35.14 5.48
N LEU A 366 -8.42 -34.69 4.30
CA LEU A 366 -7.63 -33.94 3.32
C LEU A 366 -7.85 -32.43 3.42
N VAL A 367 -9.08 -32.00 3.67
CA VAL A 367 -9.46 -30.57 3.71
C VAL A 367 -10.35 -30.25 4.90
N VAL A 368 -10.32 -29.01 5.37
CA VAL A 368 -11.15 -28.53 6.49
C VAL A 368 -11.72 -27.16 6.16
N VAL A 369 -12.96 -26.92 6.59
CA VAL A 369 -13.61 -25.60 6.51
C VAL A 369 -13.40 -24.89 7.83
N GLN A 370 -12.83 -23.69 7.78
CA GLN A 370 -12.59 -22.83 8.93
C GLN A 370 -13.45 -21.57 8.84
N GLN A 371 -14.16 -21.24 9.92
CA GLN A 371 -14.84 -19.97 10.07
C GLN A 371 -13.87 -18.88 10.52
N VAL A 372 -13.81 -17.80 9.74
CA VAL A 372 -12.99 -16.62 10.04
C VAL A 372 -13.90 -15.40 10.11
N THR A 373 -13.67 -14.53 11.09
CA THR A 373 -14.39 -13.25 11.20
C THR A 373 -13.50 -12.15 10.60
N ARG A 374 -13.96 -11.51 9.52
CA ARG A 374 -13.22 -10.39 8.91
C ARG A 374 -13.79 -9.04 9.33
N TYR A 375 -12.90 -8.11 9.62
CA TYR A 375 -13.21 -6.70 9.81
C TYR A 375 -13.06 -5.96 8.47
N SER A 376 -14.16 -5.61 7.83
CA SER A 376 -14.16 -4.72 6.66
C SER A 376 -14.33 -3.28 7.12
N TYR A 377 -13.37 -2.41 6.80
CA TYR A 377 -13.45 -0.98 7.08
C TYR A 377 -14.11 -0.17 5.95
N LEU A 378 -14.36 -0.79 4.79
CA LEU A 378 -14.74 -0.10 3.56
C LEU A 378 -16.13 -0.47 3.05
N THR A 379 -16.70 -1.59 3.48
CA THR A 379 -18.03 -2.04 3.06
C THR A 379 -18.76 -2.69 4.24
N HIS A 380 -19.63 -1.90 4.87
CA HIS A 380 -20.54 -2.26 5.96
C HIS A 380 -19.90 -2.56 7.35
N PRO A 381 -20.38 -1.90 8.44
CA PRO A 381 -19.84 -2.08 9.79
C PRO A 381 -20.26 -3.40 10.48
N ASN A 382 -20.66 -4.42 9.73
CA ASN A 382 -21.08 -5.71 10.29
C ASN A 382 -19.99 -6.75 10.04
N ASN A 383 -19.49 -7.36 11.12
CA ASN A 383 -18.60 -8.53 11.07
C ASN A 383 -19.17 -9.58 10.11
N GLN A 384 -18.51 -9.80 8.96
CA GLN A 384 -18.86 -10.90 8.08
C GLN A 384 -18.05 -12.12 8.51
N GLN A 385 -18.78 -13.20 8.82
CA GLN A 385 -18.19 -14.53 8.95
C GLN A 385 -18.01 -15.10 7.55
N GLU A 386 -16.81 -15.55 7.24
CA GLU A 386 -16.49 -16.23 5.99
C GLU A 386 -15.98 -17.65 6.27
N ASP A 387 -16.47 -18.61 5.48
CA ASP A 387 -16.02 -19.98 5.49
C ASP A 387 -14.87 -20.13 4.49
N ILE A 388 -13.68 -20.39 5.02
CA ILE A 388 -12.45 -20.58 4.24
C ILE A 388 -12.11 -22.06 4.19
N LEU A 389 -11.76 -22.55 3.00
CA LEU A 389 -11.31 -23.92 2.79
C LEU A 389 -9.79 -23.99 2.92
N GLN A 390 -9.29 -24.95 3.69
CA GLN A 390 -7.86 -25.19 3.89
C GLN A 390 -7.52 -26.67 3.78
N LEU A 391 -6.23 -26.97 3.59
CA LEU A 391 -5.73 -28.33 3.78
C LEU A 391 -5.91 -28.75 5.24
N GLY A 392 -6.32 -29.99 5.46
CA GLY A 392 -6.50 -30.55 6.80
C GLY A 392 -5.21 -30.59 7.60
N HIS A 393 -4.06 -30.69 6.92
CA HIS A 393 -2.73 -30.59 7.51
C HIS A 393 -1.66 -30.35 6.41
N PRO A 394 -0.55 -29.63 6.67
CA PRO A 394 0.52 -29.42 5.69
C PRO A 394 1.10 -30.70 5.05
N SER A 395 1.16 -31.80 5.80
CA SER A 395 1.62 -33.09 5.26
C SER A 395 0.73 -33.66 4.14
N VAL A 396 -0.50 -33.17 3.97
CA VAL A 396 -1.33 -33.52 2.81
C VAL A 396 -0.70 -32.99 1.53
N LYS A 397 -0.21 -31.73 1.54
CA LYS A 397 0.52 -31.14 0.42
C LYS A 397 1.76 -31.94 0.10
N GLU A 398 2.56 -32.25 1.12
CA GLU A 398 3.79 -33.03 0.98
C GLU A 398 3.56 -34.37 0.29
N TYR A 399 2.52 -35.10 0.71
CA TYR A 399 2.18 -36.38 0.08
C TYR A 399 1.72 -36.21 -1.38
N ILE A 400 0.84 -35.24 -1.66
CA ILE A 400 0.28 -35.03 -3.00
C ILE A 400 1.34 -34.60 -4.03
N VAL A 401 2.33 -33.80 -3.61
CA VAL A 401 3.43 -33.36 -4.48
C VAL A 401 4.62 -34.32 -4.49
N SER A 402 4.60 -35.37 -3.65
CA SER A 402 5.70 -36.34 -3.55
C SER A 402 5.85 -37.19 -4.81
N GLU A 403 7.00 -37.86 -4.92
CA GLU A 403 7.20 -38.93 -5.90
C GLU A 403 6.49 -40.24 -5.48
N GLU A 404 6.25 -40.44 -4.18
CA GLU A 404 5.67 -41.67 -3.62
C GLU A 404 4.25 -41.92 -4.15
N ILE A 405 3.46 -40.85 -4.31
CA ILE A 405 2.09 -40.96 -4.83
C ILE A 405 2.05 -41.53 -6.26
N LYS A 406 3.12 -41.41 -7.06
CA LYS A 406 3.17 -41.92 -8.45
C LYS A 406 3.01 -43.44 -8.52
N GLU A 407 3.52 -44.14 -7.50
CA GLU A 407 3.48 -45.60 -7.42
C GLU A 407 2.26 -46.11 -6.63
N SER A 408 1.48 -45.19 -6.05
CA SER A 408 0.30 -45.48 -5.22
C SER A 408 -0.98 -45.70 -6.04
N SER A 409 -2.03 -46.19 -5.38
CA SER A 409 -3.39 -46.25 -5.96
C SER A 409 -3.99 -44.85 -6.21
N ALA A 410 -3.46 -43.83 -5.55
CA ALA A 410 -3.90 -42.44 -5.64
C ALA A 410 -3.15 -41.61 -6.70
N LYS A 411 -2.34 -42.23 -7.57
CA LYS A 411 -1.50 -41.55 -8.59
C LYS A 411 -2.21 -40.52 -9.47
N LEU A 412 -3.53 -40.65 -9.66
CA LEU A 412 -4.34 -39.68 -10.41
C LEU A 412 -4.37 -38.30 -9.75
N PHE A 413 -4.19 -38.24 -8.43
CA PHE A 413 -4.17 -36.99 -7.66
C PHE A 413 -2.77 -36.42 -7.49
N GLN A 414 -1.76 -36.96 -8.17
CA GLN A 414 -0.46 -36.31 -8.18
C GLN A 414 -0.59 -34.93 -8.82
N ILE A 415 -0.16 -33.89 -8.11
CA ILE A 415 -0.16 -32.52 -8.60
C ILE A 415 1.27 -32.02 -8.61
N ASN A 416 1.75 -31.61 -9.79
CA ASN A 416 2.95 -30.81 -9.91
C ASN A 416 2.59 -29.32 -10.02
N ASP A 417 3.56 -28.47 -9.73
CA ASP A 417 3.45 -27.01 -9.74
C ASP A 417 3.03 -26.47 -11.11
N GLN A 418 3.66 -26.95 -12.20
CA GLN A 418 3.41 -26.46 -13.55
C GLN A 418 1.95 -26.68 -14.00
N LEU A 419 1.42 -27.89 -13.83
CA LEU A 419 0.04 -28.23 -14.17
C LEU A 419 -0.98 -27.50 -13.29
N ALA A 420 -0.63 -27.25 -12.02
CA ALA A 420 -1.50 -26.49 -11.12
C ALA A 420 -1.56 -25.01 -11.51
N HIS A 421 -0.41 -24.38 -11.76
CA HIS A 421 -0.37 -23.00 -12.22
C HIS A 421 -1.03 -22.83 -13.59
N GLU A 422 -0.88 -23.79 -14.50
CA GLU A 422 -1.53 -23.75 -15.81
C GLU A 422 -3.05 -23.84 -15.69
N PHE A 423 -3.54 -24.79 -14.88
CA PHE A 423 -4.96 -24.96 -14.60
C PHE A 423 -5.58 -23.69 -13.99
N ILE A 424 -4.96 -23.13 -12.94
CA ILE A 424 -5.47 -21.94 -12.27
C ILE A 424 -5.40 -20.71 -13.19
N ALA A 425 -4.31 -20.55 -13.96
CA ALA A 425 -4.19 -19.49 -14.96
C ALA A 425 -5.31 -19.58 -15.99
N GLN A 426 -5.58 -20.78 -16.51
CA GLN A 426 -6.65 -21.01 -17.48
C GLN A 426 -8.03 -20.69 -16.88
N CYS A 427 -8.30 -21.11 -15.63
CA CYS A 427 -9.53 -20.74 -14.93
C CYS A 427 -9.70 -19.23 -14.87
N CYS A 428 -8.67 -18.52 -14.40
CA CYS A 428 -8.69 -17.06 -14.28
C CYS A 428 -8.91 -16.39 -15.64
N LEU A 429 -8.21 -16.85 -16.68
CA LEU A 429 -8.29 -16.27 -18.02
C LEU A 429 -9.65 -16.48 -18.68
N ILE A 430 -10.24 -17.69 -18.60
CA ILE A 430 -11.62 -17.94 -19.09
C ILE A 430 -12.58 -17.00 -18.38
N TYR A 431 -12.46 -16.93 -17.05
CA TYR A 431 -13.32 -16.09 -16.22
C TYR A 431 -13.23 -14.61 -16.60
N LEU A 432 -12.02 -14.08 -16.80
CA LEU A 432 -11.80 -12.69 -17.23
C LEU A 432 -12.32 -12.42 -18.64
N VAL A 433 -12.14 -13.36 -19.57
CA VAL A 433 -12.64 -13.23 -20.94
C VAL A 433 -14.17 -13.20 -20.98
N VAL A 434 -14.83 -14.10 -20.23
CA VAL A 434 -16.29 -14.26 -20.23
C VAL A 434 -17.01 -13.18 -19.43
N CYS A 435 -16.55 -12.86 -18.21
CA CYS A 435 -17.27 -11.95 -17.30
C CYS A 435 -17.09 -10.46 -17.62
N GLY A 436 -16.19 -10.07 -18.53
CA GLY A 436 -15.89 -8.65 -18.80
C GLY A 436 -16.80 -7.97 -19.85
N SER A 437 -17.78 -8.67 -20.41
CA SER A 437 -18.53 -8.18 -21.59
C SER A 437 -19.45 -6.98 -21.34
N ASP A 438 -19.91 -6.76 -20.09
CA ASP A 438 -21.05 -5.87 -19.80
C ASP A 438 -20.68 -4.59 -19.02
N GLY A 439 -19.39 -4.33 -18.75
CA GLY A 439 -18.90 -3.05 -18.19
C GLY A 439 -19.22 -2.79 -16.71
N HIS A 440 -19.98 -3.66 -16.03
CA HIS A 440 -20.27 -3.56 -14.59
C HIS A 440 -20.14 -4.94 -13.93
N ILE A 441 -19.36 -5.03 -12.86
CA ILE A 441 -19.06 -6.28 -12.17
C ILE A 441 -19.68 -6.26 -10.78
N ASP A 442 -20.63 -7.16 -10.58
CA ASP A 442 -21.19 -7.42 -9.26
C ASP A 442 -20.27 -8.42 -8.52
N TRP A 443 -19.46 -7.90 -7.60
CA TRP A 443 -18.54 -8.71 -6.79
C TRP A 443 -19.23 -9.74 -5.91
N GLU A 444 -20.52 -9.57 -5.60
CA GLU A 444 -21.29 -10.58 -4.86
C GLU A 444 -21.69 -11.76 -5.77
N LEU A 445 -21.94 -11.50 -7.06
CA LEU A 445 -22.28 -12.54 -8.04
C LEU A 445 -21.05 -13.23 -8.65
N PHE A 446 -19.88 -12.59 -8.58
CA PHE A 446 -18.64 -13.07 -9.19
C PHE A 446 -17.48 -13.16 -8.18
N PRO A 447 -17.55 -14.02 -7.15
CA PRO A 447 -16.57 -14.03 -6.07
C PRO A 447 -15.16 -14.47 -6.50
N LEU A 448 -15.00 -15.12 -7.67
CA LEU A 448 -13.69 -15.46 -8.24
C LEU A 448 -13.04 -14.30 -9.01
N ALA A 449 -13.81 -13.26 -9.37
CA ALA A 449 -13.34 -12.12 -10.18
C ALA A 449 -12.11 -11.45 -9.56
N ASN A 450 -12.18 -11.11 -8.26
CA ASN A 450 -11.10 -10.40 -7.60
C ASN A 450 -9.80 -11.21 -7.59
N TYR A 451 -9.89 -12.53 -7.40
CA TYR A 451 -8.73 -13.40 -7.52
C TYR A 451 -8.18 -13.38 -8.94
N ALA A 452 -9.05 -13.64 -9.93
CA ALA A 452 -8.66 -13.74 -11.32
C ALA A 452 -7.94 -12.48 -11.79
N VAL A 453 -8.49 -11.30 -11.49
CA VAL A 453 -7.95 -9.97 -11.82
C VAL A 453 -6.53 -9.77 -11.28
N ASN A 454 -6.32 -10.10 -10.01
CA ASN A 454 -5.08 -9.76 -9.31
C ASN A 454 -3.98 -10.84 -9.46
N ARG A 455 -4.35 -12.10 -9.69
CA ARG A 455 -3.42 -13.25 -9.57
C ARG A 455 -3.13 -13.99 -10.86
N TRP A 456 -3.90 -13.80 -11.94
CA TRP A 456 -3.71 -14.59 -13.16
C TRP A 456 -2.28 -14.48 -13.73
N THR A 457 -1.70 -13.27 -13.72
CA THR A 457 -0.33 -13.03 -14.21
C THR A 457 0.72 -13.71 -13.35
N GLU A 458 0.49 -13.87 -12.05
CA GLU A 458 1.38 -14.62 -11.15
C GLU A 458 1.41 -16.10 -11.53
N HIS A 459 0.26 -16.70 -11.84
CA HIS A 459 0.22 -18.08 -12.30
C HIS A 459 0.92 -18.25 -13.66
N VAL A 460 0.64 -17.36 -14.62
CA VAL A 460 1.27 -17.41 -15.95
C VAL A 460 2.80 -17.25 -15.86
N ARG A 461 3.31 -16.39 -14.98
CA ARG A 461 4.76 -16.19 -14.76
C ARG A 461 5.49 -17.41 -14.20
N ASN A 462 4.81 -18.29 -13.47
CA ASN A 462 5.43 -19.49 -12.90
C ASN A 462 5.51 -20.65 -13.90
N LEU A 463 4.96 -20.48 -15.11
CA LEU A 463 5.02 -21.49 -16.16
C LEU A 463 6.36 -21.44 -16.89
N GLN A 464 7.07 -22.56 -16.90
CA GLN A 464 8.28 -22.74 -17.71
C GLN A 464 7.96 -22.77 -19.21
N GLN A 465 6.80 -23.33 -19.56
CA GLN A 465 6.25 -23.36 -20.92
C GLN A 465 4.77 -23.03 -20.86
N LEU A 466 4.32 -22.17 -21.78
CA LEU A 466 2.91 -21.86 -21.91
C LEU A 466 2.21 -22.95 -22.73
N GLY A 467 1.15 -23.54 -22.18
CA GLY A 467 0.25 -24.37 -22.96
C GLY A 467 -0.59 -23.55 -23.92
N ASP A 468 -1.05 -24.17 -25.00
CA ASP A 468 -1.80 -23.49 -26.07
C ASP A 468 -3.09 -22.80 -25.58
N PRO A 469 -3.89 -23.37 -24.64
CA PRO A 469 -5.06 -22.67 -24.12
C PRO A 469 -4.70 -21.36 -23.40
N VAL A 470 -3.67 -21.38 -22.55
CA VAL A 470 -3.21 -20.20 -21.80
C VAL A 470 -2.66 -19.14 -22.75
N LYS A 471 -1.90 -19.54 -23.79
CA LYS A 471 -1.43 -18.62 -24.84
C LYS A 471 -2.60 -17.92 -25.54
N CYS A 472 -3.54 -18.71 -26.06
CA CYS A 472 -4.68 -18.19 -26.83
C CYS A 472 -5.56 -17.27 -26.00
N LEU A 473 -5.90 -17.67 -24.76
CA LEU A 473 -6.70 -16.86 -23.86
C LEU A 473 -5.96 -15.59 -23.41
N SER A 474 -4.66 -15.67 -23.14
CA SER A 474 -3.85 -14.49 -22.78
C SER A 474 -3.78 -13.50 -23.94
N LEU A 475 -3.54 -13.97 -25.17
CA LEU A 475 -3.56 -13.12 -26.37
C LEU A 475 -4.94 -12.49 -26.55
N HIS A 476 -6.00 -13.28 -26.45
CA HIS A 476 -7.37 -12.80 -26.61
C HIS A 476 -7.77 -11.77 -25.56
N LEU A 477 -7.38 -11.98 -24.30
CA LEU A 477 -7.58 -11.02 -23.23
C LEU A 477 -6.81 -9.73 -23.48
N LEU A 478 -5.56 -9.79 -23.96
CA LEU A 478 -4.72 -8.61 -24.15
C LEU A 478 -5.02 -7.82 -25.45
N THR A 479 -5.80 -8.37 -26.39
CA THR A 479 -6.22 -7.67 -27.62
C THR A 479 -7.37 -6.68 -27.40
N ASP A 480 -7.26 -5.53 -28.06
CA ASP A 480 -8.18 -4.39 -28.06
C ASP A 480 -9.54 -4.65 -28.74
N THR A 481 -9.69 -5.79 -29.41
CA THR A 481 -10.98 -6.26 -29.94
C THR A 481 -11.92 -6.83 -28.88
N ASN A 482 -11.43 -7.03 -27.64
CA ASN A 482 -12.20 -7.53 -26.53
C ASN A 482 -12.54 -6.41 -25.52
N THR A 483 -13.83 -6.07 -25.39
CA THR A 483 -14.34 -5.10 -24.41
C THR A 483 -14.07 -5.52 -22.97
N SER A 484 -13.87 -6.82 -22.70
CA SER A 484 -13.55 -7.36 -21.38
C SER A 484 -12.24 -6.83 -20.82
N CYS A 485 -11.21 -6.67 -21.66
CA CYS A 485 -9.92 -6.17 -21.21
C CYS A 485 -10.03 -4.76 -20.64
N LEU A 486 -10.76 -3.87 -21.32
CA LEU A 486 -11.01 -2.50 -20.89
C LEU A 486 -11.81 -2.45 -19.57
N THR A 487 -12.82 -3.30 -19.42
CA THR A 487 -13.61 -3.42 -18.17
C THR A 487 -12.73 -3.80 -16.97
N TRP A 488 -11.79 -4.73 -17.15
CA TRP A 488 -10.86 -5.10 -16.08
C TRP A 488 -9.74 -4.10 -15.88
N MET A 489 -9.29 -3.42 -16.93
CA MET A 489 -8.25 -2.40 -16.86
C MET A 489 -8.63 -1.20 -15.99
N ASP A 490 -9.89 -0.80 -15.95
CA ASP A 490 -10.35 0.26 -15.03
C ASP A 490 -10.37 -0.19 -13.55
N LEU A 491 -10.48 -1.51 -13.30
CA LEU A 491 -10.54 -2.11 -11.97
C LEU A 491 -9.18 -2.60 -11.46
N ILE A 492 -8.26 -2.97 -12.35
CA ILE A 492 -6.88 -3.29 -12.00
C ILE A 492 -6.16 -1.96 -11.70
N PRO A 493 -5.63 -1.74 -10.49
CA PRO A 493 -4.95 -0.50 -10.12
C PRO A 493 -3.83 -0.10 -11.12
N TYR A 494 -3.20 -1.09 -11.76
CA TYR A 494 -2.11 -0.90 -12.70
C TYR A 494 -2.53 -0.32 -14.07
N PHE A 495 -3.80 -0.42 -14.47
CA PHE A 495 -4.27 0.01 -15.79
C PHE A 495 -5.24 1.21 -15.72
N ARG A 496 -5.57 1.69 -14.51
CA ARG A 496 -6.50 2.80 -14.30
C ARG A 496 -6.07 4.05 -15.07
N GLY A 497 -7.00 4.60 -15.87
CA GLY A 497 -6.76 5.78 -16.70
C GLY A 497 -6.01 5.51 -18.00
N ALA A 498 -5.88 4.25 -18.44
CA ALA A 498 -5.52 3.92 -19.81
C ALA A 498 -6.71 4.30 -20.73
N ALA A 499 -6.59 5.42 -21.45
CA ALA A 499 -7.60 5.79 -22.43
C ALA A 499 -7.72 4.69 -23.51
N ALA A 500 -8.94 4.30 -23.85
CA ALA A 500 -9.21 3.43 -24.98
C ALA A 500 -8.64 4.06 -26.27
N GLY A 501 -7.53 3.51 -26.76
CA GLY A 501 -6.83 3.98 -27.94
C GLY A 501 -5.55 3.18 -28.21
N SER A 502 -5.62 2.28 -29.19
CA SER A 502 -4.50 1.69 -29.95
C SER A 502 -3.27 1.19 -29.17
N ALA A 503 -3.41 0.66 -27.95
CA ALA A 503 -2.31 -0.03 -27.27
C ALA A 503 -2.31 -1.52 -27.69
N LEU A 504 -1.19 -1.99 -28.25
CA LEU A 504 -1.04 -3.39 -28.66
C LEU A 504 -0.97 -4.34 -27.44
N PRO A 505 -1.40 -5.62 -27.57
CA PRO A 505 -1.20 -6.67 -26.57
C PRO A 505 0.20 -6.69 -25.95
N PHE A 506 1.20 -6.38 -26.77
CA PHE A 506 2.61 -6.28 -26.42
C PHE A 506 2.90 -5.26 -25.30
N TYR A 507 2.25 -4.09 -25.35
CA TYR A 507 2.38 -3.04 -24.34
C TYR A 507 1.88 -3.54 -22.97
N TYR A 508 0.72 -4.19 -22.96
CA TYR A 508 0.11 -4.66 -21.72
C TYR A 508 0.83 -5.88 -21.12
N ALA A 509 1.29 -6.81 -21.96
CA ALA A 509 2.13 -7.92 -21.53
C ALA A 509 3.42 -7.43 -20.85
N SER A 510 4.02 -6.35 -21.37
CA SER A 510 5.21 -5.71 -20.81
C SER A 510 4.92 -5.02 -19.48
N MET A 511 3.76 -4.38 -19.36
CA MET A 511 3.36 -3.70 -18.13
C MET A 511 3.10 -4.68 -16.97
N VAL A 512 2.52 -5.85 -17.25
CA VAL A 512 2.18 -6.85 -16.22
C VAL A 512 3.17 -8.00 -16.08
N ASN A 513 4.37 -7.85 -16.64
CA ASN A 513 5.49 -8.78 -16.48
C ASN A 513 5.21 -10.19 -17.03
N LEU A 514 4.92 -10.32 -18.32
CA LEU A 514 4.69 -11.63 -18.97
C LEU A 514 5.78 -11.97 -19.99
N PRO A 515 7.00 -12.36 -19.56
CA PRO A 515 8.14 -12.55 -20.47
C PRO A 515 7.90 -13.58 -21.58
N ASN A 516 7.27 -14.71 -21.24
CA ASN A 516 6.96 -15.76 -22.22
C ASN A 516 5.92 -15.30 -23.27
N MET A 517 4.99 -14.42 -22.90
CA MET A 517 4.03 -13.83 -23.84
C MET A 517 4.70 -12.81 -24.77
N ILE A 518 5.61 -11.99 -24.22
CA ILE A 518 6.39 -11.01 -24.98
C ILE A 518 7.25 -11.72 -26.02
N LEU A 519 7.97 -12.78 -25.64
CA LEU A 519 8.76 -13.61 -26.56
C LEU A 519 7.89 -14.21 -27.67
N LEU A 520 6.74 -14.78 -27.32
CA LEU A 520 5.79 -15.33 -28.31
C LEU A 520 5.30 -14.26 -29.30
N MET A 521 5.02 -13.05 -28.84
CA MET A 521 4.59 -11.93 -29.69
C MET A 521 5.72 -11.47 -30.63
N ILE A 522 6.96 -11.41 -30.15
CA ILE A 522 8.15 -11.11 -30.98
C ILE A 522 8.35 -12.19 -32.04
N GLU A 523 8.23 -13.47 -31.68
CA GLU A 523 8.30 -14.59 -32.63
C GLU A 523 7.20 -14.52 -33.70
N ASN A 524 6.03 -13.99 -33.36
CA ASN A 524 4.93 -13.74 -34.28
C ASN A 524 5.09 -12.46 -35.12
N GLY A 525 6.18 -11.71 -34.94
CA GLY A 525 6.51 -10.53 -35.75
C GLY A 525 5.93 -9.21 -35.25
N GLU A 526 5.54 -9.12 -33.97
CA GLU A 526 5.15 -7.84 -33.37
C GLU A 526 6.34 -6.87 -33.33
N ASP A 527 6.06 -5.58 -33.58
CA ASP A 527 7.07 -4.53 -33.52
C ASP A 527 7.32 -4.12 -32.06
N VAL A 528 8.53 -4.42 -31.57
CA VAL A 528 8.98 -4.08 -30.20
C VAL A 528 8.90 -2.57 -29.92
N ASN A 529 8.99 -1.75 -30.97
CA ASN A 529 8.96 -0.28 -30.89
C ASN A 529 7.59 0.33 -31.18
N ALA A 530 6.55 -0.49 -31.26
CA ALA A 530 5.22 -0.01 -31.56
C ALA A 530 4.76 1.00 -30.49
N GLN A 531 4.25 2.14 -30.97
CA GLN A 531 3.75 3.20 -30.12
C GLN A 531 2.28 2.97 -29.76
N GLY A 532 1.94 3.13 -28.48
CA GLY A 532 0.58 2.98 -27.98
C GLY A 532 0.48 3.09 -26.45
N GLY A 533 -0.74 3.30 -25.97
CA GLY A 533 -1.04 3.40 -24.54
C GLY A 533 -0.60 4.71 -23.89
N LYS A 534 -0.88 4.84 -22.58
CA LYS A 534 -0.63 6.05 -21.77
C LYS A 534 0.86 6.43 -21.73
N TYR A 535 1.75 5.44 -21.71
CA TYR A 535 3.18 5.67 -21.52
C TYR A 535 3.99 5.73 -22.81
N GLY A 536 3.40 5.43 -23.97
CA GLY A 536 4.04 5.60 -25.28
C GLY A 536 4.56 4.30 -25.90
N THR A 537 5.38 3.52 -25.18
CA THR A 537 5.93 2.24 -25.66
C THR A 537 5.91 1.15 -24.58
N ALA A 538 6.12 -0.11 -24.99
CA ALA A 538 6.29 -1.23 -24.07
C ALA A 538 7.47 -1.03 -23.10
N LEU A 539 8.59 -0.48 -23.60
CA LEU A 539 9.78 -0.19 -22.79
C LEU A 539 9.48 0.86 -21.71
N GLN A 540 8.75 1.91 -22.06
CA GLN A 540 8.31 2.93 -21.10
C GLN A 540 7.38 2.35 -20.02
N ALA A 541 6.42 1.52 -20.41
CA ALA A 541 5.50 0.87 -19.48
C ALA A 541 6.22 -0.11 -18.52
N ALA A 542 7.16 -0.91 -19.04
CA ALA A 542 7.96 -1.82 -18.23
C ALA A 542 8.88 -1.06 -17.24
N SER A 543 9.41 0.09 -17.68
CA SER A 543 10.29 0.94 -16.86
C SER A 543 9.57 1.57 -15.67
N LEU A 544 8.29 1.93 -15.83
CA LEU A 544 7.44 2.42 -14.74
C LEU A 544 7.05 1.31 -13.75
N ARG A 545 6.93 0.05 -14.18
CA ARG A 545 6.45 -1.04 -13.31
C ARG A 545 7.55 -1.84 -12.63
N VAL A 546 8.78 -1.30 -12.59
CA VAL A 546 9.91 -1.89 -11.84
C VAL A 546 10.26 -3.32 -12.34
N ASN A 547 9.94 -3.63 -13.60
CA ASN A 547 10.16 -4.96 -14.18
C ASN A 547 11.52 -5.04 -14.89
N VAL A 548 12.61 -5.12 -14.12
CA VAL A 548 14.00 -5.16 -14.64
C VAL A 548 14.18 -6.24 -15.72
N ASP A 549 13.62 -7.44 -15.52
CA ASP A 549 13.75 -8.55 -16.47
C ASP A 549 13.06 -8.27 -17.81
N ILE A 550 11.90 -7.58 -17.78
CA ILE A 550 11.22 -7.17 -19.02
C ILE A 550 11.98 -6.06 -19.72
N VAL A 551 12.51 -5.07 -18.98
CA VAL A 551 13.33 -4.01 -19.59
C VAL A 551 14.55 -4.62 -20.30
N LYS A 552 15.25 -5.56 -19.65
CA LYS A 552 16.36 -6.31 -20.28
C LYS A 552 15.89 -7.05 -21.53
N LEU A 553 14.81 -7.83 -21.42
CA LEU A 553 14.25 -8.60 -22.53
C LEU A 553 13.93 -7.71 -23.73
N LEU A 554 13.29 -6.56 -23.51
CA LEU A 554 12.91 -5.63 -24.57
C LEU A 554 14.15 -5.00 -25.24
N LEU A 555 15.13 -4.57 -24.47
CA LEU A 555 16.38 -3.99 -24.99
C LEU A 555 17.18 -5.02 -25.80
N GLU A 556 17.30 -6.26 -25.31
CA GLU A 556 17.97 -7.37 -26.03
C GLU A 556 17.28 -7.71 -27.36
N ASN A 557 15.98 -7.43 -27.48
CA ASN A 557 15.19 -7.64 -28.69
C ASN A 557 15.01 -6.36 -29.53
N GLY A 558 15.83 -5.32 -29.32
CA GLY A 558 15.92 -4.16 -30.19
C GLY A 558 14.92 -3.04 -29.89
N ALA A 559 14.42 -2.94 -28.65
CA ALA A 559 13.70 -1.77 -28.20
C ALA A 559 14.58 -0.51 -28.30
N ASP A 560 14.05 0.56 -28.87
CA ASP A 560 14.67 1.87 -28.93
C ASP A 560 14.62 2.52 -27.54
N VAL A 561 15.76 2.53 -26.87
CA VAL A 561 15.95 3.12 -25.54
C VAL A 561 15.57 4.61 -25.49
N ASN A 562 15.62 5.30 -26.63
CA ASN A 562 15.36 6.72 -26.77
C ASN A 562 14.00 7.02 -27.44
N ALA A 563 13.13 6.01 -27.58
CA ALA A 563 11.80 6.21 -28.12
C ALA A 563 11.04 7.30 -27.33
N GLN A 564 10.54 8.29 -28.06
CA GLN A 564 9.80 9.42 -27.50
C GLN A 564 8.29 9.22 -27.59
N GLY A 565 7.56 9.61 -26.55
CA GLY A 565 6.10 9.57 -26.51
C GLY A 565 5.53 9.39 -25.10
N GLY A 566 4.20 9.39 -25.00
CA GLY A 566 3.48 9.16 -23.75
C GLY A 566 3.63 10.28 -22.70
N VAL A 567 3.08 10.03 -21.51
CA VAL A 567 3.06 11.00 -20.40
C VAL A 567 4.46 11.40 -19.92
N PHE A 568 5.38 10.43 -19.85
CA PHE A 568 6.72 10.67 -19.31
C PHE A 568 7.70 11.23 -20.34
N GLY A 569 7.56 10.87 -21.61
CA GLY A 569 8.44 11.27 -22.70
C GLY A 569 9.39 10.16 -23.16
N THR A 570 10.15 9.52 -22.26
CA THR A 570 11.10 8.42 -22.54
C THR A 570 11.08 7.34 -21.46
N ALA A 571 11.72 6.19 -21.69
CA ALA A 571 11.83 5.12 -20.70
C ALA A 571 12.66 5.56 -19.48
N LEU A 572 13.72 6.34 -19.71
CA LEU A 572 14.58 6.88 -18.65
C LEU A 572 13.81 7.84 -17.73
N GLN A 573 12.97 8.72 -18.31
CA GLN A 573 12.11 9.61 -17.53
C GLN A 573 11.07 8.84 -16.70
N ALA A 574 10.45 7.78 -17.26
CA ALA A 574 9.50 6.93 -16.52
C ALA A 574 10.17 6.20 -15.35
N ALA A 575 11.35 5.59 -15.56
CA ALA A 575 12.11 4.93 -14.51
C ALA A 575 12.60 5.90 -13.42
N SER A 576 12.97 7.12 -13.83
CA SER A 576 13.44 8.16 -12.91
C SER A 576 12.33 8.68 -12.02
N TRP A 577 11.12 8.83 -12.57
CA TRP A 577 9.94 9.21 -11.78
C TRP A 577 9.54 8.12 -10.78
N GLU A 578 9.59 6.83 -11.17
CA GLU A 578 9.20 5.72 -10.29
C GLU A 578 10.21 5.45 -9.16
N GLY A 579 11.46 5.89 -9.27
CA GLY A 579 12.48 5.61 -8.23
C GLY A 579 13.27 4.31 -8.44
N ASN A 580 13.23 3.69 -9.62
CA ASN A 580 13.98 2.45 -9.86
C ASN A 580 15.42 2.69 -10.36
N VAL A 581 16.37 2.69 -9.42
CA VAL A 581 17.81 2.85 -9.68
C VAL A 581 18.36 1.78 -10.65
N ASP A 582 17.94 0.52 -10.54
CA ASP A 582 18.47 -0.57 -11.37
C ASP A 582 18.04 -0.43 -12.84
N ILE A 583 16.80 -0.01 -13.08
CA ILE A 583 16.30 0.27 -14.44
C ILE A 583 16.99 1.52 -15.00
N VAL A 584 17.16 2.58 -14.20
CA VAL A 584 17.88 3.78 -14.66
C VAL A 584 19.31 3.43 -15.08
N LYS A 585 20.05 2.66 -14.28
CA LYS A 585 21.39 2.18 -14.65
C LYS A 585 21.36 1.38 -15.94
N LEU A 586 20.45 0.41 -16.04
CA LEU A 586 20.32 -0.44 -17.22
C LEU A 586 20.04 0.37 -18.49
N LEU A 587 19.15 1.37 -18.42
CA LEU A 587 18.82 2.22 -19.56
C LEU A 587 20.02 3.09 -19.97
N LEU A 588 20.72 3.70 -19.00
CA LEU A 588 21.93 4.50 -19.26
C LEU A 588 23.06 3.65 -19.88
N GLU A 589 23.28 2.44 -19.36
CA GLU A 589 24.24 1.48 -19.91
C GLU A 589 23.91 1.06 -21.36
N ASN A 590 22.63 1.09 -21.73
CA ASN A 590 22.15 0.82 -23.09
C ASN A 590 22.03 2.08 -23.97
N GLY A 591 22.59 3.22 -23.54
CA GLY A 591 22.68 4.44 -24.36
C GLY A 591 21.44 5.33 -24.33
N ALA A 592 20.67 5.29 -23.24
CA ALA A 592 19.63 6.29 -22.99
C ALA A 592 20.24 7.71 -22.97
N ASP A 593 19.63 8.63 -23.70
CA ASP A 593 19.98 10.05 -23.66
C ASP A 593 19.49 10.66 -22.35
N VAL A 594 20.44 10.88 -21.43
CA VAL A 594 20.21 11.50 -20.12
C VAL A 594 19.55 12.88 -20.21
N ASN A 595 19.71 13.57 -21.34
CA ASN A 595 19.22 14.92 -21.58
C ASN A 595 18.01 14.98 -22.52
N ALA A 596 17.42 13.83 -22.87
CA ALA A 596 16.20 13.79 -23.64
C ALA A 596 15.11 14.66 -22.98
N GLN A 597 14.51 15.54 -23.78
CA GLN A 597 13.43 16.42 -23.35
C GLN A 597 12.08 15.92 -23.87
N GLY A 598 11.04 16.03 -23.05
CA GLY A 598 9.68 15.64 -23.40
C GLY A 598 8.81 15.34 -22.18
N GLY A 599 7.56 14.98 -22.45
CA GLY A 599 6.59 14.61 -21.41
C GLY A 599 6.23 15.77 -20.47
N VAL A 600 5.43 15.43 -19.45
CA VAL A 600 4.92 16.41 -18.45
C VAL A 600 6.05 16.90 -17.53
N TYR A 601 7.05 16.06 -17.26
CA TYR A 601 8.11 16.34 -16.29
C TYR A 601 9.39 16.91 -16.90
N GLY A 602 9.46 17.09 -18.23
CA GLY A 602 10.59 17.74 -18.89
C GLY A 602 11.75 16.81 -19.24
N ASN A 603 12.54 16.37 -18.26
CA ASN A 603 13.65 15.43 -18.47
C ASN A 603 13.82 14.44 -17.30
N ALA A 604 14.77 13.50 -17.41
CA ALA A 604 14.95 12.45 -16.40
C ALA A 604 15.32 13.02 -15.02
N LEU A 605 16.18 14.06 -14.99
CA LEU A 605 16.59 14.73 -13.76
C LEU A 605 15.39 15.38 -13.07
N GLN A 606 14.57 16.13 -13.80
CA GLN A 606 13.37 16.78 -13.29
C GLN A 606 12.29 15.76 -12.87
N ALA A 607 12.18 14.62 -13.56
CA ALA A 607 11.29 13.53 -13.18
C ALA A 607 11.70 12.89 -11.83
N ALA A 608 12.99 12.63 -11.60
CA ALA A 608 13.50 12.12 -10.32
C ALA A 608 13.27 13.11 -9.16
N LEU A 609 13.44 14.41 -9.45
CA LEU A 609 13.19 15.48 -8.48
C LEU A 609 11.71 15.66 -8.15
N PHE A 610 10.81 15.19 -9.02
CA PHE A 610 9.40 15.14 -8.69
C PHE A 610 9.21 14.22 -7.49
N GLU A 611 9.60 12.94 -7.49
CA GLU A 611 9.38 12.07 -6.31
C GLU A 611 10.42 12.18 -5.19
N GLY A 612 11.51 12.95 -5.38
CA GLY A 612 12.54 13.16 -4.35
C GLY A 612 13.63 12.08 -4.34
N GLU A 613 13.86 11.43 -5.48
CA GLU A 613 14.70 10.24 -5.60
C GLU A 613 16.21 10.59 -5.63
N VAL A 614 16.79 10.83 -4.45
CA VAL A 614 18.17 11.33 -4.27
C VAL A 614 19.22 10.48 -5.00
N ASP A 615 19.11 9.15 -4.94
CA ASP A 615 20.10 8.25 -5.56
C ASP A 615 20.05 8.30 -7.09
N ILE A 616 18.86 8.50 -7.66
CA ILE A 616 18.69 8.69 -9.10
C ILE A 616 19.21 10.06 -9.53
N VAL A 617 18.95 11.11 -8.75
CA VAL A 617 19.48 12.46 -9.02
C VAL A 617 21.01 12.43 -9.11
N LYS A 618 21.68 11.79 -8.14
CA LYS A 618 23.15 11.60 -8.18
C LYS A 618 23.59 10.83 -9.42
N LEU A 619 22.96 9.70 -9.69
CA LEU A 619 23.29 8.85 -10.83
C LEU A 619 23.14 9.59 -12.17
N LEU A 620 22.08 10.37 -12.35
CA LEU A 620 21.85 11.14 -13.57
C LEU A 620 22.88 12.27 -13.74
N LEU A 621 23.22 12.99 -12.66
CA LEU A 621 24.26 14.02 -12.69
C LEU A 621 25.65 13.43 -13.00
N GLU A 622 25.99 12.29 -12.40
CA GLU A 622 27.23 11.54 -12.71
C GLU A 622 27.30 11.09 -14.18
N ASN A 623 26.14 10.86 -14.81
CA ASN A 623 26.04 10.51 -16.23
C ASN A 623 25.85 11.74 -17.16
N GLY A 624 26.06 12.96 -16.66
CA GLY A 624 26.09 14.17 -17.49
C GLY A 624 24.71 14.79 -17.77
N ALA A 625 23.74 14.59 -16.87
CA ALA A 625 22.50 15.34 -16.90
C ALA A 625 22.77 16.86 -16.82
N ASP A 626 22.14 17.62 -17.69
CA ASP A 626 22.18 19.08 -17.68
C ASP A 626 21.34 19.61 -16.50
N VAL A 627 22.05 20.01 -15.45
CA VAL A 627 21.48 20.59 -14.23
C VAL A 627 20.64 21.85 -14.52
N ASN A 628 20.91 22.55 -15.63
CA ASN A 628 20.25 23.80 -16.01
C ASN A 628 19.21 23.63 -17.12
N ALA A 629 18.89 22.39 -17.49
CA ALA A 629 17.87 22.12 -18.49
C ALA A 629 16.53 22.75 -18.08
N GLN A 630 15.94 23.49 -19.01
CA GLN A 630 14.65 24.16 -18.84
C GLN A 630 13.52 23.31 -19.40
N GLY A 631 12.38 23.30 -18.72
CA GLY A 631 11.18 22.57 -19.12
C GLY A 631 10.44 21.98 -17.92
N GLY A 632 9.45 21.12 -18.21
CA GLY A 632 8.68 20.42 -17.20
C GLY A 632 7.79 21.32 -16.33
N LEU A 633 7.10 20.70 -15.37
CA LEU A 633 6.13 21.35 -14.50
C LEU A 633 6.72 22.51 -13.68
N TYR A 634 7.93 22.32 -13.13
CA TYR A 634 8.60 23.29 -12.24
C TYR A 634 9.56 24.24 -12.97
N GLY A 635 9.73 24.10 -14.28
CA GLY A 635 10.62 24.94 -15.10
C GLY A 635 12.09 24.52 -15.11
N ASN A 636 12.68 24.14 -13.98
CA ASN A 636 14.04 23.57 -13.91
C ASN A 636 14.26 22.72 -12.64
N ALA A 637 15.42 22.04 -12.57
CA ALA A 637 15.77 21.13 -11.48
C ALA A 637 15.85 21.83 -10.10
N LEU A 638 16.50 23.00 -10.03
CA LEU A 638 16.68 23.74 -8.78
C LEU A 638 15.35 24.25 -8.21
N GLN A 639 14.43 24.65 -9.08
CA GLN A 639 13.06 25.01 -8.71
C GLN A 639 12.27 23.82 -8.16
N ALA A 640 12.34 22.66 -8.81
CA ALA A 640 11.67 21.44 -8.36
C ALA A 640 12.13 21.04 -6.94
N ALA A 641 13.45 21.00 -6.72
CA ALA A 641 14.04 20.68 -5.42
C ALA A 641 13.64 21.70 -4.33
N SER A 642 13.62 22.99 -4.68
CA SER A 642 13.26 24.08 -3.77
C SER A 642 11.78 24.05 -3.39
N TYR A 643 10.89 23.67 -4.32
CA TYR A 643 9.47 23.48 -4.06
C TYR A 643 9.19 22.24 -3.18
N ARG A 644 9.98 21.16 -3.34
CA ARG A 644 9.82 19.94 -2.55
C ARG A 644 10.35 20.05 -1.11
N GLY A 645 11.32 20.93 -0.86
CA GLY A 645 11.91 21.10 0.48
C GLY A 645 13.15 20.25 0.73
N GLU A 646 13.73 19.67 -0.32
CA GLU A 646 14.85 18.74 -0.23
C GLU A 646 16.21 19.46 -0.15
N VAL A 647 16.59 19.90 1.05
CA VAL A 647 17.82 20.70 1.29
C VAL A 647 19.08 20.04 0.71
N ASP A 648 19.23 18.73 0.88
CA ASP A 648 20.43 18.01 0.42
C ASP A 648 20.50 17.91 -1.11
N ILE A 649 19.34 17.82 -1.77
CA ILE A 649 19.26 17.88 -3.23
C ILE A 649 19.58 19.29 -3.74
N VAL A 650 19.06 20.34 -3.08
CA VAL A 650 19.39 21.73 -3.45
C VAL A 650 20.90 21.96 -3.37
N LYS A 651 21.56 21.50 -2.29
CA LYS A 651 23.02 21.56 -2.18
C LYS A 651 23.72 20.82 -3.31
N LEU A 652 23.30 19.58 -3.56
CA LEU A 652 23.88 18.76 -4.62
C LEU A 652 23.77 19.42 -6.00
N LEU A 653 22.62 20.01 -6.34
CA LEU A 653 22.42 20.70 -7.61
C LEU A 653 23.31 21.94 -7.73
N LEU A 654 23.41 22.75 -6.66
CA LEU A 654 24.30 23.93 -6.63
C LEU A 654 25.78 23.52 -6.77
N GLU A 655 26.21 22.47 -6.09
CA GLU A 655 27.56 21.90 -6.20
C GLU A 655 27.86 21.39 -7.63
N ASN A 656 26.83 20.95 -8.36
CA ASN A 656 26.92 20.55 -9.77
C ASN A 656 26.69 21.70 -10.77
N GLY A 657 26.69 22.96 -10.31
CA GLY A 657 26.66 24.13 -11.17
C GLY A 657 25.27 24.56 -11.62
N ALA A 658 24.22 24.26 -10.85
CA ALA A 658 22.91 24.85 -11.05
C ALA A 658 23.00 26.39 -10.98
N ASP A 659 22.43 27.07 -11.97
CA ASP A 659 22.27 28.52 -11.96
C ASP A 659 21.20 28.89 -10.93
N VAL A 660 21.66 29.44 -9.80
CA VAL A 660 20.82 29.88 -8.68
C VAL A 660 19.75 30.90 -9.11
N ASN A 661 19.98 31.61 -10.21
CA ASN A 661 19.09 32.63 -10.76
C ASN A 661 18.33 32.15 -12.01
N ALA A 662 18.37 30.86 -12.33
CA ALA A 662 17.68 30.30 -13.48
C ALA A 662 16.17 30.60 -13.42
N GLN A 663 15.69 31.28 -14.46
CA GLN A 663 14.29 31.69 -14.57
C GLN A 663 13.44 30.68 -15.35
N GLY A 664 12.15 30.61 -15.04
CA GLY A 664 11.16 29.78 -15.72
C GLY A 664 10.11 29.22 -14.76
N GLY A 665 9.17 28.41 -15.25
CA GLY A 665 8.15 27.77 -14.41
C GLY A 665 7.15 28.74 -13.78
N GLU A 666 6.25 28.20 -12.96
CA GLU A 666 5.18 28.96 -12.29
C GLU A 666 5.72 29.94 -11.22
N TYR A 667 6.70 29.51 -10.44
CA TYR A 667 7.33 30.32 -9.38
C TYR A 667 8.34 31.33 -9.92
N GLY A 668 8.77 31.21 -11.18
CA GLY A 668 9.75 32.11 -11.77
C GLY A 668 11.21 31.76 -11.45
N ASN A 669 11.57 31.45 -10.19
CA ASN A 669 12.91 30.96 -9.81
C ASN A 669 12.89 30.15 -8.50
N ALA A 670 14.04 29.55 -8.14
CA ALA A 670 14.17 28.67 -6.97
C ALA A 670 13.94 29.39 -5.63
N LEU A 671 14.41 30.64 -5.52
CA LEU A 671 14.24 31.46 -4.31
C LEU A 671 12.75 31.76 -4.07
N GLN A 672 11.99 32.04 -5.13
CA GLN A 672 10.54 32.21 -5.07
C GLN A 672 9.82 30.93 -4.62
N ALA A 673 10.16 29.79 -5.22
CA ALA A 673 9.55 28.51 -4.85
C ALA A 673 9.78 28.14 -3.37
N ALA A 674 11.01 28.28 -2.86
CA ALA A 674 11.30 28.03 -1.44
C ALA A 674 10.59 29.04 -0.51
N SER A 675 10.46 30.29 -0.97
CA SER A 675 9.83 31.37 -0.21
C SER A 675 8.32 31.26 -0.10
N SER A 676 7.63 30.75 -1.13
CA SER A 676 6.18 30.52 -1.06
C SER A 676 5.83 29.35 -0.15
N ILE A 677 6.66 28.30 -0.12
CA ILE A 677 6.34 27.08 0.67
C ILE A 677 6.79 27.20 2.14
N GLY A 678 7.72 28.09 2.46
CA GLY A 678 8.17 28.30 3.85
C GLY A 678 9.49 27.61 4.22
N TYR A 679 10.30 27.20 3.25
CA TYR A 679 11.56 26.49 3.52
C TYR A 679 12.73 27.45 3.81
N VAL A 680 12.79 27.93 5.06
CA VAL A 680 13.80 28.88 5.54
C VAL A 680 15.24 28.43 5.26
N ASP A 681 15.57 27.16 5.46
CA ASP A 681 16.93 26.65 5.27
C ASP A 681 17.35 26.64 3.79
N ILE A 682 16.41 26.39 2.88
CA ILE A 682 16.64 26.48 1.43
C ILE A 682 16.80 27.94 1.01
N VAL A 683 15.96 28.84 1.53
CA VAL A 683 16.11 30.29 1.26
C VAL A 683 17.48 30.80 1.69
N LYS A 684 17.94 30.44 2.89
CA LYS A 684 19.30 30.79 3.35
C LYS A 684 20.37 30.24 2.41
N LEU A 685 20.28 28.96 2.07
CA LEU A 685 21.23 28.30 1.18
C LEU A 685 21.30 28.97 -0.20
N LEU A 686 20.16 29.31 -0.79
CA LEU A 686 20.09 29.98 -2.10
C LEU A 686 20.69 31.40 -2.03
N LEU A 687 20.38 32.17 -0.99
CA LEU A 687 20.96 33.51 -0.78
C LEU A 687 22.47 33.45 -0.57
N GLU A 688 22.97 32.49 0.22
CA GLU A 688 24.40 32.24 0.43
C GLU A 688 25.13 31.88 -0.88
N ASN A 689 24.42 31.28 -1.84
CA ASN A 689 24.93 30.95 -3.17
C ASN A 689 24.67 32.03 -4.23
N GLY A 690 24.24 33.24 -3.82
CA GLY A 690 24.13 34.40 -4.71
C GLY A 690 22.81 34.52 -5.46
N ALA A 691 21.72 33.97 -4.94
CA ALA A 691 20.38 34.26 -5.43
C ALA A 691 20.10 35.77 -5.39
N ASP A 692 19.62 36.33 -6.49
CA ASP A 692 19.16 37.72 -6.54
C ASP A 692 17.82 37.83 -5.79
N VAL A 693 17.90 38.41 -4.59
CA VAL A 693 16.77 38.64 -3.68
C VAL A 693 15.61 39.41 -4.34
N ASN A 694 15.90 40.21 -5.37
CA ASN A 694 14.93 41.05 -6.06
C ASN A 694 14.57 40.54 -7.47
N ALA A 695 15.04 39.34 -7.85
CA ALA A 695 14.77 38.74 -9.15
C ALA A 695 13.27 38.68 -9.44
N GLN A 696 12.89 39.26 -10.58
CA GLN A 696 11.49 39.35 -11.01
C GLN A 696 11.09 38.19 -11.92
N GLY A 697 9.86 37.68 -11.76
CA GLY A 697 9.27 36.63 -12.59
C GLY A 697 8.20 35.83 -11.84
N GLY A 698 7.54 34.89 -12.52
CA GLY A 698 6.56 33.99 -11.91
C GLY A 698 5.25 34.64 -11.47
N LEU A 699 4.40 33.85 -10.82
CA LEU A 699 3.06 34.24 -10.35
C LEU A 699 3.10 35.39 -9.34
N TYR A 700 4.00 35.28 -8.35
CA TYR A 700 4.08 36.23 -7.23
C TYR A 700 4.83 37.51 -7.59
N GLY A 701 5.81 37.43 -8.48
CA GLY A 701 6.65 38.52 -8.96
C GLY A 701 8.08 38.44 -8.42
N ASN A 702 8.29 38.29 -7.11
CA ASN A 702 9.59 37.98 -6.52
C ASN A 702 9.45 37.18 -5.20
N ALA A 703 10.59 36.80 -4.61
CA ALA A 703 10.61 35.94 -3.41
C ALA A 703 9.98 36.62 -2.19
N PHE A 704 10.17 37.94 -2.07
CA PHE A 704 9.61 38.75 -0.99
C PHE A 704 8.08 38.81 -1.08
N GLN A 705 7.55 38.99 -2.28
CA GLN A 705 6.11 38.97 -2.57
C GLN A 705 5.52 37.58 -2.33
N ALA A 706 6.21 36.50 -2.73
CA ALA A 706 5.79 35.13 -2.49
C ALA A 706 5.66 34.81 -0.99
N ALA A 707 6.72 35.04 -0.20
CA ALA A 707 6.70 34.83 1.24
C ALA A 707 5.65 35.70 1.95
N SER A 708 5.45 36.94 1.48
CA SER A 708 4.43 37.84 2.03
C SER A 708 3.00 37.37 1.74
N CYS A 709 2.76 36.84 0.54
CA CYS A 709 1.46 36.30 0.14
C CYS A 709 1.08 35.08 1.00
N GLU A 710 2.05 34.21 1.29
CA GLU A 710 1.83 32.99 2.08
C GLU A 710 1.96 33.20 3.59
N GLY A 711 2.46 34.35 4.03
CA GLY A 711 2.55 34.70 5.45
C GLY A 711 3.80 34.18 6.15
N GLU A 712 4.86 33.88 5.41
CA GLU A 712 6.13 33.32 5.90
C GLU A 712 7.00 34.40 6.55
N VAL A 713 6.68 34.75 7.80
CA VAL A 713 7.30 35.86 8.55
C VAL A 713 8.82 35.75 8.66
N ASP A 714 9.35 34.56 8.93
CA ASP A 714 10.78 34.38 9.12
C ASP A 714 11.55 34.54 7.80
N ILE A 715 10.96 34.10 6.69
CA ILE A 715 11.52 34.30 5.34
C ILE A 715 11.45 35.78 4.95
N VAL A 716 10.34 36.47 5.21
CA VAL A 716 10.22 37.91 4.94
C VAL A 716 11.29 38.71 5.68
N LYS A 717 11.53 38.42 6.96
CA LYS A 717 12.61 39.05 7.73
C LYS A 717 13.99 38.76 7.12
N LEU A 718 14.26 37.49 6.79
CA LEU A 718 15.51 37.09 6.16
C LEU A 718 15.74 37.80 4.82
N LEU A 719 14.70 37.94 3.98
CA LEU A 719 14.80 38.63 2.69
C LEU A 719 15.02 40.15 2.88
N LEU A 720 14.40 40.79 3.88
CA LEU A 720 14.68 42.20 4.24
C LEU A 720 16.13 42.40 4.67
N GLU A 721 16.65 41.50 5.51
CA GLU A 721 18.06 41.52 5.94
C GLU A 721 19.03 41.41 4.75
N ASN A 722 18.60 40.78 3.66
CA ASN A 722 19.36 40.63 2.41
C ASN A 722 19.02 41.69 1.35
N GLY A 723 18.26 42.73 1.68
CA GLY A 723 18.02 43.88 0.79
C GLY A 723 16.86 43.75 -0.17
N ALA A 724 15.84 42.95 0.17
CA ALA A 724 14.57 42.92 -0.56
C ALA A 724 13.89 44.30 -0.59
N ASP A 725 13.42 44.71 -1.76
CA ASP A 725 12.62 45.93 -1.91
C ASP A 725 11.16 45.68 -1.49
N VAL A 726 10.78 46.24 -0.34
CA VAL A 726 9.42 46.15 0.23
C VAL A 726 8.33 46.68 -0.71
N ASN A 727 8.68 47.60 -1.61
CA ASN A 727 7.77 48.24 -2.54
C ASN A 727 7.93 47.74 -3.99
N ALA A 728 8.69 46.65 -4.20
CA ALA A 728 8.81 46.02 -5.51
C ALA A 728 7.43 45.74 -6.11
N GLN A 729 7.30 45.97 -7.41
CA GLN A 729 6.08 45.72 -8.16
C GLN A 729 6.29 44.60 -9.18
N GLY A 730 5.37 43.64 -9.20
CA GLY A 730 5.47 42.46 -10.06
C GLY A 730 4.37 41.44 -9.78
N GLY A 731 4.31 40.40 -10.63
CA GLY A 731 3.37 39.30 -10.48
C GLY A 731 1.89 39.69 -10.63
N VAL A 732 1.01 38.72 -10.37
CA VAL A 732 -0.45 38.89 -10.46
C VAL A 732 -0.98 39.77 -9.34
N TYR A 733 -0.46 39.61 -8.12
CA TYR A 733 -0.89 40.37 -6.95
C TYR A 733 -0.40 41.82 -6.95
N GLY A 734 0.61 42.16 -7.74
CA GLY A 734 1.12 43.52 -7.90
C GLY A 734 2.24 43.88 -6.91
N ASN A 735 2.06 43.70 -5.60
CA ASN A 735 3.12 43.84 -4.60
C ASN A 735 2.86 43.01 -3.33
N ALA A 736 3.83 43.01 -2.41
CA ALA A 736 3.78 42.19 -1.19
C ALA A 736 2.59 42.53 -0.28
N LEU A 737 2.28 43.83 -0.12
CA LEU A 737 1.18 44.30 0.71
C LEU A 737 -0.17 43.89 0.11
N GLN A 738 -0.30 43.90 -1.21
CA GLN A 738 -1.49 43.44 -1.93
C GLN A 738 -1.72 41.94 -1.77
N GLY A 739 -0.68 41.11 -1.98
CA GLY A 739 -0.76 39.66 -1.80
C GLY A 739 -1.12 39.27 -0.36
N ALA A 740 -0.42 39.83 0.63
CA ALA A 740 -0.70 39.59 2.05
C ALA A 740 -2.13 40.03 2.45
N SER A 741 -2.62 41.12 1.85
CA SER A 741 -3.98 41.62 2.09
C SER A 741 -5.06 40.70 1.51
N TYR A 742 -4.86 40.22 0.29
CA TYR A 742 -5.76 39.27 -0.36
C TYR A 742 -5.83 37.93 0.40
N ASN A 743 -4.67 37.35 0.76
CA ASN A 743 -4.58 36.09 1.48
C ASN A 743 -4.82 36.19 3.01
N ARG A 744 -5.36 37.32 3.48
CA ARG A 744 -5.76 37.52 4.89
C ARG A 744 -4.63 37.33 5.91
N ARG A 745 -3.39 37.63 5.53
CA ARG A 745 -2.20 37.51 6.39
C ARG A 745 -2.04 38.75 7.28
N VAL A 746 -2.88 38.87 8.32
CA VAL A 746 -2.97 40.07 9.18
C VAL A 746 -1.61 40.51 9.76
N ASP A 747 -0.86 39.57 10.33
CA ASP A 747 0.43 39.89 10.95
C ASP A 747 1.50 40.24 9.91
N MET A 748 1.41 39.67 8.71
CA MET A 748 2.27 40.06 7.60
C MET A 748 1.97 41.47 7.11
N VAL A 749 0.68 41.85 6.98
CA VAL A 749 0.30 43.23 6.61
C VAL A 749 0.85 44.25 7.60
N LYS A 750 0.78 43.96 8.90
CA LYS A 750 1.37 44.82 9.93
C LYS A 750 2.89 44.94 9.75
N LEU A 751 3.58 43.80 9.60
CA LEU A 751 5.02 43.76 9.40
C LEU A 751 5.45 44.56 8.16
N LEU A 752 4.74 44.43 7.04
CA LEU A 752 5.04 45.15 5.80
C LEU A 752 4.89 46.67 5.96
N LEU A 753 3.83 47.13 6.63
CA LEU A 753 3.61 48.55 6.89
C LEU A 753 4.64 49.13 7.87
N GLU A 754 5.02 48.36 8.90
CA GLU A 754 6.11 48.72 9.82
C GLU A 754 7.46 48.87 9.09
N ASN A 755 7.66 48.12 8.01
CA ASN A 755 8.86 48.17 7.16
C ASN A 755 8.72 49.11 5.94
N GLY A 756 7.71 49.99 5.93
CA GLY A 756 7.63 51.08 4.95
C GLY A 756 6.95 50.71 3.62
N ALA A 757 6.11 49.67 3.59
CA ALA A 757 5.23 49.42 2.45
C ALA A 757 4.28 50.60 2.19
N ASP A 758 4.16 51.04 0.93
CA ASP A 758 3.22 52.08 0.54
C ASP A 758 1.79 51.52 0.52
N VAL A 759 1.01 51.92 1.54
CA VAL A 759 -0.41 51.55 1.72
C VAL A 759 -1.29 51.88 0.51
N ASN A 760 -0.90 52.83 -0.33
CA ASN A 760 -1.65 53.27 -1.51
C ASN A 760 -0.96 52.87 -2.84
N ALA A 761 0.07 52.03 -2.81
CA ALA A 761 0.75 51.55 -4.00
C ALA A 761 -0.25 50.90 -4.97
N GLN A 762 -0.20 51.34 -6.23
CA GLN A 762 -1.07 50.82 -7.28
C GLN A 762 -0.36 49.78 -8.15
N GLY A 763 -1.08 48.75 -8.59
CA GLY A 763 -0.60 47.69 -9.50
C GLY A 763 -1.41 46.40 -9.37
N GLY A 764 -1.02 45.36 -10.13
CA GLY A 764 -1.62 44.03 -10.01
C GLY A 764 -3.10 43.94 -10.42
N VAL A 765 -3.69 42.75 -10.22
CA VAL A 765 -5.08 42.46 -10.60
C VAL A 765 -6.08 43.16 -9.68
N PHE A 766 -5.72 43.43 -8.43
CA PHE A 766 -6.61 44.05 -7.44
C PHE A 766 -6.58 45.58 -7.50
N GLY A 767 -5.45 46.17 -7.88
CA GLY A 767 -5.26 47.61 -7.93
C GLY A 767 -4.43 48.11 -6.75
N ASN A 768 -4.79 47.81 -5.50
CA ASN A 768 -4.07 48.19 -4.28
C ASN A 768 -4.43 47.26 -3.11
N ALA A 769 -3.78 47.46 -1.97
CA ALA A 769 -3.95 46.58 -0.80
C ALA A 769 -5.36 46.60 -0.23
N LEU A 770 -6.03 47.76 -0.24
CA LEU A 770 -7.41 47.90 0.25
C LEU A 770 -8.39 47.14 -0.65
N GLN A 771 -8.20 47.21 -1.96
CA GLN A 771 -8.99 46.47 -2.95
C GLN A 771 -8.75 44.94 -2.83
N GLY A 772 -7.49 44.52 -2.64
CA GLY A 772 -7.15 43.12 -2.40
C GLY A 772 -7.76 42.56 -1.11
N ALA A 773 -7.64 43.29 0.01
CA ALA A 773 -8.27 42.94 1.28
C ALA A 773 -9.81 42.90 1.17
N SER A 774 -10.40 43.82 0.41
CA SER A 774 -11.84 43.85 0.17
C SER A 774 -12.32 42.64 -0.62
N PHE A 775 -11.58 42.26 -1.67
CA PHE A 775 -11.92 41.09 -2.48
C PHE A 775 -11.71 39.78 -1.70
N GLY A 776 -10.66 39.68 -0.89
CA GLY A 776 -10.39 38.52 -0.03
C GLY A 776 -11.27 38.41 1.23
N GLY A 777 -12.20 39.34 1.46
CA GLY A 777 -13.08 39.33 2.63
C GLY A 777 -12.36 39.60 3.96
N ALA A 778 -11.23 40.30 3.93
CA ALA A 778 -10.32 40.50 5.05
C ALA A 778 -10.73 41.70 5.93
N VAL A 779 -11.83 41.59 6.68
CA VAL A 779 -12.41 42.69 7.48
C VAL A 779 -11.39 43.38 8.40
N ASP A 780 -10.57 42.61 9.11
CA ASP A 780 -9.56 43.15 10.04
C ASP A 780 -8.45 43.90 9.29
N ILE A 781 -8.06 43.42 8.11
CA ILE A 781 -7.05 44.06 7.27
C ILE A 781 -7.62 45.34 6.66
N VAL A 782 -8.87 45.33 6.16
CA VAL A 782 -9.52 46.55 5.65
C VAL A 782 -9.59 47.61 6.72
N LYS A 783 -10.02 47.25 7.94
CA LYS A 783 -10.02 48.17 9.08
C LYS A 783 -8.62 48.72 9.33
N PHE A 784 -7.61 47.85 9.41
CA PHE A 784 -6.23 48.25 9.69
C PHE A 784 -5.64 49.16 8.59
N LEU A 785 -5.90 48.87 7.32
CA LEU A 785 -5.47 49.68 6.19
C LEU A 785 -6.12 51.08 6.21
N LEU A 786 -7.42 51.16 6.52
CA LEU A 786 -8.13 52.45 6.66
C LEU A 786 -7.57 53.27 7.83
N GLU A 787 -7.29 52.66 8.97
CA GLU A 787 -6.60 53.29 10.11
C GLU A 787 -5.21 53.82 9.73
N ASN A 788 -4.54 53.16 8.76
CA ASN A 788 -3.24 53.55 8.22
C ASN A 788 -3.32 54.41 6.94
N ARG A 789 -4.42 55.17 6.76
CA ARG A 789 -4.60 56.16 5.68
C ARG A 789 -4.66 55.56 4.26
N ALA A 790 -5.17 54.35 4.11
CA ALA A 790 -5.59 53.84 2.81
C ALA A 790 -6.71 54.72 2.23
N LYS A 791 -6.59 55.09 0.96
CA LYS A 791 -7.59 55.90 0.26
C LYS A 791 -8.74 55.02 -0.23
N VAL A 792 -9.93 55.21 0.36
CA VAL A 792 -11.11 54.36 0.15
C VAL A 792 -11.67 54.36 -1.29
N ASN A 793 -11.58 55.49 -1.99
CA ASN A 793 -12.17 55.69 -3.33
C ASN A 793 -11.13 55.63 -4.46
N VAL A 794 -10.02 54.94 -4.26
CA VAL A 794 -9.05 54.71 -5.33
C VAL A 794 -9.65 53.73 -6.33
N GLU A 795 -9.53 54.04 -7.62
CA GLU A 795 -9.88 53.15 -8.72
C GLU A 795 -8.61 52.48 -9.28
N GLY A 796 -8.69 51.18 -9.59
CA GLY A 796 -7.59 50.39 -10.14
C GLY A 796 -7.96 48.91 -10.28
N GLY A 797 -7.08 48.15 -10.95
CA GLY A 797 -7.24 46.70 -11.11
C GLY A 797 -8.49 46.26 -11.90
N LYS A 798 -8.74 44.95 -11.89
CA LYS A 798 -9.91 44.28 -12.50
C LYS A 798 -11.21 44.65 -11.79
N TYR A 799 -11.16 44.87 -10.48
CA TYR A 799 -12.35 44.97 -9.63
C TYR A 799 -12.80 46.39 -9.30
N GLY A 800 -12.07 47.43 -9.75
CA GLY A 800 -12.43 48.82 -9.46
C GLY A 800 -12.15 49.17 -8.00
N THR A 801 -12.95 50.04 -7.37
CA THR A 801 -12.79 50.48 -5.98
C THR A 801 -12.89 49.35 -4.96
N ALA A 802 -12.45 49.61 -3.73
CA ALA A 802 -12.59 48.66 -2.62
C ALA A 802 -14.05 48.24 -2.37
N LEU A 803 -15.01 49.15 -2.59
CA LEU A 803 -16.44 48.85 -2.48
C LEU A 803 -16.93 47.97 -3.63
N GLN A 804 -16.46 48.20 -4.85
CA GLN A 804 -16.77 47.34 -6.00
C GLN A 804 -16.20 45.93 -5.78
N ALA A 805 -14.96 45.83 -5.31
CA ALA A 805 -14.31 44.56 -4.97
C ALA A 805 -15.05 43.77 -3.86
N ALA A 806 -15.46 44.44 -2.77
CA ALA A 806 -16.23 43.81 -1.68
C ALA A 806 -17.65 43.41 -2.08
N SER A 807 -18.19 43.99 -3.17
CA SER A 807 -19.55 43.72 -3.65
C SER A 807 -19.65 42.49 -4.56
N ILE A 808 -18.52 41.86 -4.89
CA ILE A 808 -18.42 40.68 -5.77
C ILE A 808 -18.23 39.44 -4.89
N ALA A 809 -18.93 38.33 -5.18
CA ALA A 809 -18.56 37.03 -4.62
C ALA A 809 -17.40 36.44 -5.46
N PRO A 810 -16.20 36.23 -4.90
CA PRO A 810 -15.14 35.50 -5.59
C PRO A 810 -15.57 34.07 -5.98
N ILE A 811 -14.88 33.46 -6.96
CA ILE A 811 -15.07 32.03 -7.32
C ILE A 811 -14.78 31.15 -6.09
N ASP A 812 -13.82 31.57 -5.27
CA ASP A 812 -13.45 30.95 -3.99
C ASP A 812 -14.16 31.61 -2.79
N TRP A 813 -15.48 31.78 -2.88
CA TRP A 813 -16.30 32.35 -1.80
C TRP A 813 -16.09 31.61 -0.48
N ASP A 814 -15.42 32.26 0.48
CA ASP A 814 -15.30 31.77 1.84
C ASP A 814 -16.54 32.19 2.66
N PRO A 815 -17.46 31.26 3.00
CA PRO A 815 -18.67 31.59 3.73
C PRO A 815 -18.42 32.08 5.16
N ARG A 816 -17.18 31.99 5.66
CA ARG A 816 -16.79 32.53 6.97
C ARG A 816 -16.52 34.04 6.94
N CYS A 817 -16.33 34.61 5.75
CA CYS A 817 -16.09 36.05 5.58
C CYS A 817 -17.40 36.83 5.60
N ASP A 818 -17.45 37.88 6.43
CA ASP A 818 -18.61 38.77 6.56
C ASP A 818 -18.50 39.94 5.57
N TYR A 819 -18.81 39.66 4.30
CA TYR A 819 -18.77 40.65 3.22
C TYR A 819 -19.83 41.76 3.41
N VAL A 820 -20.94 41.48 4.10
CA VAL A 820 -21.96 42.48 4.45
C VAL A 820 -21.34 43.54 5.37
N LYS A 821 -20.73 43.10 6.48
CA LYS A 821 -20.01 43.99 7.40
C LYS A 821 -18.87 44.74 6.71
N LEU A 822 -18.19 44.10 5.77
CA LEU A 822 -17.13 44.73 4.98
C LEU A 822 -17.66 45.88 4.12
N VAL A 823 -18.77 45.66 3.41
CA VAL A 823 -19.45 46.68 2.59
C VAL A 823 -19.94 47.83 3.48
N GLU A 824 -20.56 47.54 4.63
CA GLU A 824 -20.96 48.56 5.61
C GLU A 824 -19.76 49.38 6.08
N MET A 825 -18.66 48.71 6.46
CA MET A 825 -17.44 49.38 6.92
C MET A 825 -16.87 50.33 5.86
N LEU A 826 -16.83 49.92 4.59
CA LEU A 826 -16.34 50.76 3.50
C LEU A 826 -17.24 51.99 3.29
N LEU A 827 -18.56 51.80 3.32
CA LEU A 827 -19.53 52.90 3.23
C LEU A 827 -19.42 53.88 4.39
N ASP A 828 -19.29 53.37 5.62
CA ASP A 828 -19.11 54.18 6.83
C ASP A 828 -17.79 54.98 6.80
N ASN A 829 -16.79 54.50 6.05
CA ASN A 829 -15.52 55.20 5.81
C ASN A 829 -15.52 56.05 4.52
N GLY A 830 -16.69 56.32 3.92
CA GLY A 830 -16.85 57.26 2.83
C GLY A 830 -16.63 56.69 1.43
N ALA A 831 -16.81 55.37 1.25
CA ALA A 831 -16.82 54.77 -0.07
C ALA A 831 -17.94 55.35 -0.95
N ASP A 832 -17.60 55.72 -2.19
CA ASP A 832 -18.57 56.23 -3.17
C ASP A 832 -19.42 55.07 -3.70
N ILE A 833 -20.67 55.03 -3.24
CA ILE A 833 -21.64 54.00 -3.60
C ILE A 833 -22.02 54.01 -5.09
N ASN A 834 -21.74 55.11 -5.80
CA ASN A 834 -22.00 55.27 -7.22
C ASN A 834 -20.72 55.23 -8.08
N SER A 835 -19.58 54.84 -7.50
CA SER A 835 -18.31 54.72 -8.24
C SER A 835 -18.49 53.87 -9.51
N ARG A 836 -17.87 54.25 -10.61
CA ARG A 836 -17.95 53.52 -11.89
C ARG A 836 -16.54 53.21 -12.37
N GLY A 837 -16.23 51.93 -12.50
CA GLY A 837 -14.89 51.46 -12.87
C GLY A 837 -14.80 49.93 -12.77
N GLY A 838 -13.64 49.36 -13.10
CA GLY A 838 -13.43 47.91 -13.13
C GLY A 838 -14.28 47.18 -14.18
N GLN A 839 -14.11 45.86 -14.28
CA GLN A 839 -14.85 45.03 -15.25
C GLN A 839 -16.33 44.84 -14.88
N TYR A 840 -16.69 45.00 -13.60
CA TYR A 840 -18.02 44.71 -13.08
C TYR A 840 -18.92 45.95 -12.91
N GLY A 841 -18.45 47.13 -13.35
CA GLY A 841 -19.20 48.37 -13.23
C GLY A 841 -19.41 48.79 -11.78
N SER A 842 -20.45 49.57 -11.50
CA SER A 842 -20.77 50.11 -10.17
C SER A 842 -20.97 49.02 -9.08
N PRO A 843 -20.85 49.35 -7.78
CA PRO A 843 -21.04 48.38 -6.70
C PRO A 843 -22.34 47.55 -6.83
N ILE A 844 -23.45 48.18 -7.22
CA ILE A 844 -24.73 47.49 -7.42
C ILE A 844 -24.72 46.57 -8.65
N GLN A 845 -23.99 46.93 -9.71
CA GLN A 845 -23.80 46.08 -10.88
C GLN A 845 -22.92 44.88 -10.53
N ALA A 846 -21.84 45.11 -9.78
CA ALA A 846 -20.95 44.07 -9.29
C ALA A 846 -21.70 43.05 -8.40
N ALA A 847 -22.53 43.55 -7.47
CA ALA A 847 -23.42 42.73 -6.63
C ALA A 847 -24.46 41.96 -7.44
N ALA A 848 -25.00 42.54 -8.51
CA ALA A 848 -25.97 41.89 -9.39
C ALA A 848 -25.35 40.81 -10.30
N ILE A 849 -24.12 41.01 -10.76
CA ILE A 849 -23.43 40.10 -11.68
C ILE A 849 -22.92 38.87 -10.93
N ARG A 850 -22.30 39.06 -9.75
CA ARG A 850 -21.58 38.00 -9.05
C ARG A 850 -21.68 38.10 -7.53
N GLY A 851 -22.46 39.00 -6.92
CA GLY A 851 -22.55 39.15 -5.45
C GLY A 851 -23.70 38.40 -4.80
N THR A 852 -23.90 38.61 -3.49
CA THR A 852 -25.03 38.02 -2.73
C THR A 852 -26.27 38.91 -2.76
N GLN A 853 -27.45 38.30 -2.57
CA GLN A 853 -28.71 39.04 -2.44
C GLN A 853 -28.68 40.04 -1.29
N GLU A 854 -28.01 39.69 -0.19
CA GLU A 854 -27.87 40.54 1.00
C GLU A 854 -27.09 41.82 0.69
N ILE A 855 -25.95 41.70 0.00
CA ILE A 855 -25.14 42.87 -0.43
C ILE A 855 -25.92 43.73 -1.42
N TYR A 856 -26.62 43.12 -2.37
CA TYR A 856 -27.45 43.85 -3.34
C TYR A 856 -28.55 44.67 -2.63
N HIS A 857 -29.24 44.08 -1.65
CA HIS A 857 -30.26 44.78 -0.88
C HIS A 857 -29.68 45.87 0.03
N LEU A 858 -28.55 45.60 0.68
CA LEU A 858 -27.84 46.59 1.50
C LEU A 858 -27.48 47.85 0.69
N LEU A 859 -26.99 47.70 -0.54
CA LEU A 859 -26.65 48.82 -1.41
C LEU A 859 -27.89 49.66 -1.80
N ILE A 860 -29.06 49.03 -1.98
CA ILE A 860 -30.33 49.73 -2.21
C ILE A 860 -30.75 50.50 -0.96
N GLU A 861 -30.68 49.87 0.22
CA GLU A 861 -31.04 50.51 1.49
C GLU A 861 -30.16 51.74 1.81
N LYS A 862 -28.87 51.68 1.44
CA LYS A 862 -27.90 52.77 1.62
C LYS A 862 -28.02 53.87 0.55
N GLY A 863 -29.00 53.80 -0.35
CA GLY A 863 -29.43 54.93 -1.18
C GLY A 863 -29.00 54.88 -2.65
N VAL A 864 -28.56 53.73 -3.19
CA VAL A 864 -28.36 53.57 -4.64
C VAL A 864 -29.70 53.51 -5.35
N THR A 865 -29.94 54.46 -6.27
CA THR A 865 -31.05 54.34 -7.21
C THR A 865 -30.67 53.35 -8.32
N PRO A 866 -31.42 52.26 -8.55
CA PRO A 866 -31.17 51.37 -9.68
C PRO A 866 -31.52 52.12 -10.97
N ILE A 867 -30.53 52.74 -11.62
CA ILE A 867 -30.73 53.44 -12.91
C ILE A 867 -29.76 52.84 -13.93
N ASP A 868 -30.19 51.76 -14.59
CA ASP A 868 -30.23 51.61 -16.06
C ASP A 868 -30.70 50.19 -16.49
N PRO A 869 -31.40 50.03 -17.63
CA PRO A 869 -32.09 48.82 -18.07
C PRO A 869 -31.14 47.80 -18.72
N ILE A 870 -30.10 47.36 -18.02
CA ILE A 870 -29.35 46.13 -18.39
C ILE A 870 -29.94 44.90 -17.67
N PHE A 871 -30.84 45.12 -16.71
CA PHE A 871 -31.55 44.09 -15.97
C PHE A 871 -32.58 43.29 -16.80
N THR A 872 -32.78 43.62 -18.08
CA THR A 872 -33.65 42.85 -18.98
C THR A 872 -32.90 41.81 -19.84
N ILE A 873 -31.56 41.72 -19.77
CA ILE A 873 -30.78 40.77 -20.60
C ILE A 873 -30.27 39.55 -19.79
N PHE A 874 -30.20 39.62 -18.46
CA PHE A 874 -29.68 38.51 -17.62
C PHE A 874 -30.73 37.81 -16.75
N GLN A 875 -32.01 37.86 -17.13
CA GLN A 875 -32.94 36.80 -16.70
C GLN A 875 -32.64 35.53 -17.50
N ARG A 876 -31.86 34.62 -16.90
CA ARG A 876 -31.86 33.16 -17.12
C ARG A 876 -32.35 32.70 -18.51
N ASP A 877 -31.54 32.85 -19.56
CA ASP A 877 -31.60 31.96 -20.73
C ASP A 877 -30.42 30.98 -20.63
N PRO A 878 -30.66 29.68 -20.39
CA PRO A 878 -29.60 28.66 -20.29
C PRO A 878 -28.79 28.44 -21.58
N ARG A 879 -29.10 29.14 -22.67
CA ARG A 879 -28.55 28.91 -24.02
C ARG A 879 -27.64 30.03 -24.54
N ILE A 880 -27.45 31.10 -23.78
CA ILE A 880 -26.46 32.13 -24.13
C ILE A 880 -25.14 31.74 -23.47
N PRO A 881 -24.07 31.42 -24.24
CA PRO A 881 -22.79 31.08 -23.66
C PRO A 881 -22.25 32.27 -22.87
N ILE A 882 -21.95 32.05 -21.59
CA ILE A 882 -21.07 32.94 -20.85
C ILE A 882 -19.76 32.96 -21.65
N PRO A 883 -19.22 34.12 -22.06
CA PRO A 883 -17.90 34.13 -22.66
C PRO A 883 -16.95 33.54 -21.61
N LEU A 884 -16.30 32.42 -21.94
CA LEU A 884 -15.16 31.90 -21.17
C LEU A 884 -14.11 33.02 -21.14
N MET A 885 -14.17 33.87 -20.13
CA MET A 885 -13.20 34.93 -19.89
C MET A 885 -12.19 34.40 -18.88
N ASP A 886 -11.02 34.06 -19.42
CA ASP A 886 -9.69 33.85 -18.81
C ASP A 886 -9.64 33.12 -17.47
N ASN A 887 -8.85 32.04 -17.44
CA ASN A 887 -8.42 31.31 -16.24
C ASN A 887 -8.04 32.30 -15.10
N GLU A 888 -8.97 32.58 -14.18
CA GLU A 888 -8.63 33.22 -12.91
C GLU A 888 -7.65 32.27 -12.21
N PRO A 889 -6.53 32.77 -11.64
CA PRO A 889 -5.63 31.90 -10.89
C PRO A 889 -6.45 31.28 -9.75
N ALA A 890 -6.61 29.96 -9.81
CA ALA A 890 -7.31 29.20 -8.78
C ALA A 890 -6.40 29.15 -7.54
N ASP A 891 -6.48 30.18 -6.71
CA ASP A 891 -5.80 30.23 -5.44
C ASP A 891 -6.51 29.28 -4.48
N HIS A 892 -5.82 28.18 -4.17
CA HIS A 892 -6.27 27.04 -3.36
C HIS A 892 -7.01 25.92 -4.09
N GLN A 893 -6.39 25.38 -5.15
CA GLN A 893 -6.21 23.93 -5.25
C GLN A 893 -4.84 23.62 -5.84
N ILE A 894 -3.88 23.27 -4.98
CA ILE A 894 -2.86 22.29 -5.34
C ILE A 894 -3.60 20.95 -5.52
N TYR A 895 -4.36 20.84 -6.60
CA TYR A 895 -4.88 19.60 -7.13
C TYR A 895 -4.67 19.64 -8.63
N CYS A 896 -3.55 19.05 -9.01
CA CYS A 896 -3.36 18.51 -10.34
C CYS A 896 -4.66 17.77 -10.75
N PRO A 897 -5.35 18.17 -11.85
CA PRO A 897 -6.59 17.52 -12.30
C PRO A 897 -6.41 16.04 -12.69
N LEU A 898 -5.18 15.51 -12.65
CA LEU A 898 -4.84 14.14 -12.98
C LEU A 898 -4.79 13.19 -11.78
N PHE A 899 -4.97 13.67 -10.54
CA PHE A 899 -4.88 12.85 -9.33
C PHE A 899 -6.21 12.25 -8.83
N TRP A 900 -7.32 12.43 -9.57
CA TRP A 900 -8.62 11.87 -9.18
C TRP A 900 -8.97 10.51 -9.82
N ASN A 901 -8.04 9.85 -10.53
CA ASN A 901 -8.25 8.48 -11.04
C ASN A 901 -6.92 7.68 -11.12
N MET A 902 -6.22 7.50 -9.98
CA MET A 902 -5.21 6.45 -9.81
C MET A 902 -5.55 5.58 -8.62
#